data_AF-A0AAE9JLQ8-F1
#
_entry.id   AF-A0AAE9JLQ8-F1
#
_cell.length_a   1.000
_cell.length_b   1.000
_cell.length_c   1.000
_cell.angle_alpha   90.00
_cell.angle_beta   90.00
_cell.angle_gamma   90.00
#
_symmetry.space_group_name_H-M   'P 1'
#
loop_
_entity.id
_entity.type
_entity.pdbx_description
1 polymer ?
#
loop_
_entity_poly.entity_id
_entity_poly.type
_entity_poly.pdbx_seq_one_letter_code
_entity_poly.pdbx_strand_id
1 'polypeptide(L)'
;MIRQQLIGLSLIPPSIFGFVSNWTIVIIVIRYRNLHRSFAILTATLAFLYAICSTFDLFFVSPMIILNLQFLKEYSAICGSYWVLAYDATSQFHLVVSINRFIAVFAPLSYSTYFNPRTTKISIAFLFALSATLVGVYIFGAECSFSFNDDRWAFLITESEKCDILGWAMLWGKGLTLSVIDVILHIVRANKFLIHHSNRAGYALIVFYEISIHIHFLTSFNRFIAVFVPFSYKNMFSIRSTSLYLIVISVLSFTMMTVVIYGLGCELEYNPVTWVSFYDITIPVCGFYAIYLDFMKNMIVVSADFIIDVVTILKVQKMRKKFREGKSSENYTKKEADFLKQTFGQGICYLMGYASYLMVPEMNSNKYVAFFMSLVSWDLIATIDGMFTIVYNAEIRNRIFKSSVTTAAGNFLVRRNGNLSIPLNIPIFLEFLKRSTFRECARLNISRNLTEVRLEPGPSTLALARLRDDLVESGMYPFLNGGTFLGWYRECSIIPHTHDMDIGIFAEDYRPEFLEKLKKNHSDFVLSRQLGMINDSFELTVVPKSNTSIYIDLFLFYKEKDSEKRWVGGMGDSGEKFKFPYLPYDPWCSADLHGHLFWVACTPAKMVEAEYGKLWYEDRPTSEYLWNTQARPNGRWSERQMKEVYKVYVYDP
;
A
#
# COMPACT_ATOMS: atom_id res chain seq x y z
N MET A 1 12.11 33.23 -31.67
CA MET A 1 12.84 33.22 -30.37
C MET A 1 11.90 33.41 -29.17
N ILE A 2 11.30 34.59 -28.95
CA ILE A 2 10.44 34.86 -27.77
C ILE A 2 9.27 33.85 -27.61
N ARG A 3 8.61 33.47 -28.71
CA ARG A 3 7.50 32.48 -28.66
C ARG A 3 7.96 31.08 -28.25
N GLN A 4 9.11 30.61 -28.74
CA GLN A 4 9.67 29.30 -28.38
C GLN A 4 10.08 29.25 -26.90
N GLN A 5 10.65 30.35 -26.41
CA GLN A 5 11.03 30.49 -25.00
C GLN A 5 9.82 30.44 -24.07
N LEU A 6 8.76 31.17 -24.41
CA LEU A 6 7.49 31.16 -23.66
C LEU A 6 6.85 29.76 -23.62
N ILE A 7 6.97 29.00 -24.71
CA ILE A 7 6.41 27.65 -24.80
C ILE A 7 7.27 26.66 -24.01
N GLY A 8 8.60 26.73 -24.13
CA GLY A 8 9.50 25.93 -23.30
C GLY A 8 9.31 26.19 -21.80
N LEU A 9 9.02 27.44 -21.40
CA LEU A 9 8.69 27.80 -20.02
C LEU A 9 7.42 27.10 -19.50
N SER A 10 6.49 26.72 -20.38
CA SER A 10 5.26 26.01 -19.97
C SER A 10 5.52 24.56 -19.54
N LEU A 11 6.66 23.97 -19.90
CA LEU A 11 7.08 22.63 -19.47
C LEU A 11 7.67 22.63 -18.05
N ILE A 12 8.25 23.74 -17.59
CA ILE A 12 8.92 23.80 -16.28
C ILE A 12 7.98 23.51 -15.10
N PRO A 13 6.78 24.10 -14.99
CA PRO A 13 5.88 23.84 -13.86
C PRO A 13 5.56 22.34 -13.66
N PRO A 14 5.01 21.61 -14.66
CA PRO A 14 4.76 20.18 -14.49
C PRO A 14 6.07 19.44 -14.16
N SER A 15 7.19 19.75 -14.80
CA SER A 15 8.43 18.97 -14.57
C SER A 15 8.96 19.15 -13.15
N ILE A 16 8.82 20.34 -12.55
CA ILE A 16 9.18 20.58 -11.15
C ILE A 16 8.26 19.77 -10.22
N PHE A 17 6.95 19.81 -10.43
CA PHE A 17 6.01 19.09 -9.56
C PHE A 17 6.18 17.57 -9.70
N GLY A 18 6.36 17.07 -10.92
CA GLY A 18 6.69 15.68 -11.21
C GLY A 18 8.00 15.24 -10.56
N PHE A 19 9.05 16.04 -10.69
CA PHE A 19 10.35 15.81 -10.05
C PHE A 19 10.22 15.71 -8.52
N VAL A 20 9.66 16.74 -7.88
CA VAL A 20 9.58 16.84 -6.42
C VAL A 20 8.71 15.73 -5.84
N SER A 21 7.52 15.51 -6.40
CA SER A 21 6.57 14.52 -5.87
C SER A 21 7.10 13.10 -5.98
N ASN A 22 7.61 12.71 -7.15
CA ASN A 22 8.05 11.35 -7.41
C ASN A 22 9.37 11.01 -6.67
N TRP A 23 10.36 11.91 -6.63
CA TRP A 23 11.57 11.67 -5.82
C TRP A 23 11.27 11.59 -4.32
N THR A 24 10.31 12.38 -3.82
CA THR A 24 9.87 12.31 -2.42
C THR A 24 9.32 10.92 -2.07
N ILE A 25 8.50 10.34 -2.95
CA ILE A 25 7.95 8.99 -2.78
C ILE A 25 9.09 7.95 -2.70
N VAL A 26 10.03 8.01 -3.66
CA VAL A 26 11.19 7.09 -3.73
C VAL A 26 12.02 7.17 -2.44
N ILE A 27 12.38 8.38 -2.00
CA ILE A 27 13.18 8.60 -0.79
C ILE A 27 12.49 8.04 0.45
N ILE A 28 11.17 8.26 0.60
CA ILE A 28 10.41 7.77 1.75
C ILE A 28 10.37 6.25 1.77
N VAL A 29 10.07 5.60 0.65
CA VAL A 29 9.99 4.14 0.62
C VAL A 29 11.34 3.49 0.88
N ILE A 30 12.44 4.06 0.36
CA ILE A 30 13.82 3.58 0.62
C ILE A 30 14.20 3.77 2.10
N ARG A 31 13.84 4.92 2.71
CA ARG A 31 14.21 5.26 4.09
C ARG A 31 13.49 4.41 5.13
N TYR A 32 12.25 4.00 4.87
CA TYR A 32 11.40 3.33 5.85
C TYR A 32 11.18 1.85 5.50
N ARG A 33 12.03 0.98 6.07
CA ARG A 33 12.00 -0.49 5.82
C ARG A 33 10.66 -1.16 6.15
N ASN A 34 9.87 -0.60 7.09
CA ASN A 34 8.53 -1.09 7.41
C ASN A 34 7.51 -0.91 6.26
N LEU A 35 7.85 -0.10 5.23
CA LEU A 35 7.07 0.05 4.00
C LEU A 35 7.46 -0.96 2.92
N HIS A 36 8.43 -1.87 3.13
CA HIS A 36 8.87 -2.83 2.10
C HIS A 36 7.88 -4.00 1.86
N ARG A 37 6.63 -3.66 1.56
CA ARG A 37 5.60 -4.57 1.07
C ARG A 37 5.54 -4.51 -0.46
N SER A 38 5.09 -5.58 -1.11
CA SER A 38 5.06 -5.70 -2.58
C SER A 38 4.43 -4.47 -3.27
N PHE A 39 3.30 -3.97 -2.78
CA PHE A 39 2.61 -2.80 -3.31
C PHE A 39 3.43 -1.50 -3.24
N ALA A 40 4.07 -1.24 -2.09
CA ALA A 40 4.87 -0.04 -1.89
C ALA A 40 6.19 -0.09 -2.67
N ILE A 41 6.79 -1.28 -2.83
CA ILE A 41 7.94 -1.49 -3.70
C ILE A 41 7.56 -1.17 -5.16
N LEU A 42 6.44 -1.71 -5.66
CA LEU A 42 5.97 -1.42 -7.01
C LEU A 42 5.63 0.07 -7.23
N THR A 43 4.99 0.69 -6.24
CA THR A 43 4.68 2.13 -6.26
C THR A 43 5.94 2.99 -6.29
N ALA A 44 6.97 2.62 -5.53
CA ALA A 44 8.25 3.31 -5.55
C ALA A 44 9.01 3.12 -6.86
N THR A 45 8.95 1.92 -7.46
CA THR A 45 9.54 1.66 -8.78
C THR A 45 8.86 2.51 -9.86
N LEU A 46 7.53 2.63 -9.82
CA LEU A 46 6.79 3.46 -10.76
C LEU A 46 7.11 4.95 -10.58
N ALA A 47 7.11 5.44 -9.33
CA ALA A 47 7.52 6.80 -9.02
C ALA A 47 8.97 7.06 -9.45
N PHE A 48 9.88 6.10 -9.30
CA PHE A 48 11.26 6.24 -9.77
C PHE A 48 11.36 6.44 -11.28
N LEU A 49 10.58 5.71 -12.07
CA LEU A 49 10.55 5.89 -13.53
C LEU A 49 9.99 7.26 -13.92
N TYR A 50 8.88 7.68 -13.32
CA TYR A 50 8.34 9.03 -13.53
C TYR A 50 9.30 10.13 -13.05
N ALA A 51 10.04 9.90 -11.96
CA ALA A 51 11.06 10.82 -11.50
C ALA A 51 12.18 10.97 -12.52
N ILE A 52 12.62 9.89 -13.18
CA ILE A 52 13.60 9.96 -14.28
C ILE A 52 13.06 10.80 -15.43
N CYS A 53 11.81 10.56 -15.86
CA CYS A 53 11.20 11.32 -16.95
C CYS A 53 11.09 12.82 -16.62
N SER A 54 10.53 13.20 -15.47
CA SER A 54 10.44 14.62 -15.09
C SER A 54 11.80 15.26 -14.80
N THR A 55 12.82 14.47 -14.38
CA THR A 55 14.21 14.97 -14.29
C THR A 55 14.76 15.29 -15.68
N PHE A 56 14.52 14.42 -16.66
CA PHE A 56 14.91 14.64 -18.05
C PHE A 56 14.21 15.88 -18.63
N ASP A 57 12.91 16.02 -18.42
CA ASP A 57 12.15 17.14 -18.95
C ASP A 57 12.56 18.48 -18.29
N LEU A 58 12.87 18.47 -16.98
CA LEU A 58 13.30 19.66 -16.25
C LEU A 58 14.72 20.12 -16.58
N PHE A 59 15.68 19.19 -16.64
CA PHE A 59 17.11 19.53 -16.73
C PHE A 59 17.70 19.39 -18.15
N PHE A 60 17.04 18.66 -19.04
CA PHE A 60 17.49 18.49 -20.42
C PHE A 60 16.56 19.17 -21.42
N VAL A 61 15.28 18.79 -21.46
CA VAL A 61 14.35 19.25 -22.50
C VAL A 61 14.00 20.73 -22.33
N SER A 62 13.65 21.16 -21.12
CA SER A 62 13.29 22.56 -20.85
C SER A 62 14.44 23.54 -21.17
N PRO A 63 15.69 23.33 -20.70
CA PRO A 63 16.80 24.20 -21.05
C PRO A 63 17.15 24.14 -22.54
N MET A 64 17.08 22.96 -23.18
CA MET A 64 17.30 22.80 -24.61
C MET A 64 16.36 23.69 -25.44
N ILE A 65 15.07 23.72 -25.10
CA ILE A 65 14.05 24.50 -25.82
C ILE A 65 14.12 25.98 -25.48
N ILE A 66 14.27 26.34 -24.19
CA ILE A 66 14.27 27.74 -23.73
C ILE A 66 15.54 28.48 -24.18
N LEU A 67 16.69 27.84 -24.08
CA LEU A 67 17.97 28.45 -24.44
C LEU A 67 18.39 28.13 -25.86
N ASN A 68 17.62 27.31 -26.58
CA ASN A 68 17.89 26.89 -27.96
C ASN A 68 19.30 26.29 -28.12
N LEU A 69 19.68 25.39 -27.22
CA LEU A 69 21.05 24.85 -27.13
C LEU A 69 21.29 23.77 -28.18
N GLN A 70 22.08 24.08 -29.21
CA GLN A 70 22.37 23.16 -30.31
C GLN A 70 23.07 21.87 -29.85
N PHE A 71 24.02 21.99 -28.92
CA PHE A 71 24.71 20.85 -28.31
C PHE A 71 23.71 19.81 -27.73
N LEU A 72 22.67 20.24 -27.01
CA LEU A 72 21.69 19.31 -26.43
C LEU A 72 20.83 18.64 -27.51
N LYS A 73 20.55 19.34 -28.62
CA LYS A 73 19.82 18.77 -29.77
C LYS A 73 20.63 17.69 -30.46
N GLU A 74 21.94 17.84 -30.59
CA GLU A 74 22.83 16.84 -31.20
C GLU A 74 22.86 15.53 -30.38
N TYR A 75 22.83 15.63 -29.05
CA TYR A 75 22.77 14.46 -28.17
C TYR A 75 21.33 13.97 -27.89
N SER A 76 20.31 14.59 -28.48
CA SER A 76 18.90 14.28 -28.20
C SER A 76 18.51 12.84 -28.55
N ALA A 77 19.17 12.22 -29.53
CA ALA A 77 18.93 10.82 -29.91
C ALA A 77 19.29 9.86 -28.77
N ILE A 78 20.44 10.05 -28.12
CA ILE A 78 20.91 9.22 -27.00
C ILE A 78 20.00 9.41 -25.78
N CYS A 79 19.69 10.65 -25.45
CA CYS A 79 18.84 10.92 -24.29
C CYS A 79 17.38 10.52 -24.53
N GLY A 80 16.89 10.67 -25.76
CA GLY A 80 15.58 10.16 -26.19
C GLY A 80 15.48 8.64 -26.07
N SER A 81 16.55 7.88 -26.31
CA SER A 81 16.59 6.44 -26.06
C SER A 81 16.34 6.08 -24.59
N TYR A 82 16.97 6.80 -23.65
CA TYR A 82 16.73 6.59 -22.21
C TYR A 82 15.30 6.95 -21.81
N TRP A 83 14.74 8.00 -22.40
CA TRP A 83 13.36 8.40 -22.18
C TRP A 83 12.37 7.33 -22.67
N VAL A 84 12.58 6.78 -23.87
CA VAL A 84 11.75 5.68 -24.41
C VAL A 84 11.85 4.43 -23.54
N LEU A 85 13.03 4.10 -23.00
CA LEU A 85 13.20 2.99 -22.07
C LEU A 85 12.41 3.19 -20.78
N ALA A 86 12.49 4.39 -20.18
CA ALA A 86 11.74 4.72 -18.98
C ALA A 86 10.23 4.68 -19.23
N TYR A 87 9.79 5.19 -20.39
CA TYR A 87 8.41 5.13 -20.84
C TYR A 87 7.89 3.70 -20.98
N ASP A 88 8.64 2.85 -21.72
CA ASP A 88 8.26 1.46 -21.96
C ASP A 88 8.13 0.70 -20.64
N ALA A 89 9.13 0.83 -19.76
CA ALA A 89 9.09 0.24 -18.44
C ALA A 89 7.88 0.73 -17.62
N THR A 90 7.59 2.03 -17.63
CA THR A 90 6.46 2.63 -16.90
C THR A 90 5.14 1.98 -17.31
N SER A 91 4.91 1.82 -18.62
CA SER A 91 3.70 1.18 -19.14
C SER A 91 3.51 -0.26 -18.62
N GLN A 92 4.58 -1.05 -18.56
CA GLN A 92 4.57 -2.43 -18.07
C GLN A 92 4.34 -2.51 -16.55
N PHE A 93 4.93 -1.57 -15.78
CA PHE A 93 4.74 -1.52 -14.34
C PHE A 93 3.32 -1.14 -13.95
N HIS A 94 2.62 -0.30 -14.71
CA HIS A 94 1.22 0.02 -14.48
C HIS A 94 0.31 -1.21 -14.57
N LEU A 95 0.55 -2.09 -15.53
CA LEU A 95 -0.14 -3.36 -15.63
C LEU A 95 0.10 -4.23 -14.39
N VAL A 96 1.36 -4.38 -13.96
CA VAL A 96 1.70 -5.21 -12.80
C VAL A 96 1.17 -4.62 -11.50
N VAL A 97 1.16 -3.30 -11.34
CA VAL A 97 0.50 -2.60 -10.22
C VAL A 97 -1.00 -2.87 -10.26
N SER A 98 -1.63 -2.85 -11.42
CA SER A 98 -3.06 -3.13 -11.58
C SER A 98 -3.40 -4.58 -11.24
N ILE A 99 -2.59 -5.55 -11.67
CA ILE A 99 -2.72 -6.96 -11.31
C ILE A 99 -2.50 -7.15 -9.79
N ASN A 100 -1.48 -6.52 -9.23
CA ASN A 100 -1.20 -6.55 -7.80
C ASN A 100 -2.41 -6.06 -6.99
N ARG A 101 -3.00 -4.93 -7.40
CA ARG A 101 -4.22 -4.36 -6.79
C ARG A 101 -5.41 -5.31 -6.95
N PHE A 102 -5.61 -5.87 -8.14
CA PHE A 102 -6.70 -6.81 -8.42
C PHE A 102 -6.62 -8.05 -7.52
N ILE A 103 -5.44 -8.69 -7.42
CA ILE A 103 -5.24 -9.87 -6.57
C ILE A 103 -5.40 -9.50 -5.08
N ALA A 104 -4.92 -8.34 -4.65
CA ALA A 104 -5.09 -7.88 -3.27
C ALA A 104 -6.56 -7.75 -2.86
N VAL A 105 -7.43 -7.35 -3.78
CA VAL A 105 -8.86 -7.13 -3.52
C VAL A 105 -9.67 -8.41 -3.70
N PHE A 106 -9.47 -9.14 -4.80
CA PHE A 106 -10.33 -10.26 -5.19
C PHE A 106 -9.82 -11.62 -4.73
N ALA A 107 -8.53 -11.75 -4.39
CA ALA A 107 -7.91 -13.01 -3.96
C ALA A 107 -6.92 -12.82 -2.79
N PRO A 108 -7.35 -12.24 -1.64
CA PRO A 108 -6.46 -11.90 -0.53
C PRO A 108 -5.76 -13.11 0.09
N LEU A 109 -6.42 -14.28 0.13
CA LEU A 109 -5.86 -15.53 0.68
C LEU A 109 -4.72 -16.09 -0.16
N SER A 110 -4.67 -15.76 -1.44
CA SER A 110 -3.62 -16.19 -2.36
C SER A 110 -2.60 -15.08 -2.66
N TYR A 111 -2.78 -13.89 -2.10
CA TYR A 111 -1.95 -12.72 -2.39
C TYR A 111 -0.47 -12.98 -2.10
N SER A 112 -0.14 -13.61 -0.96
CA SER A 112 1.25 -13.91 -0.57
C SER A 112 1.93 -14.93 -1.48
N THR A 113 1.16 -15.76 -2.19
CA THR A 113 1.65 -16.73 -3.17
C THR A 113 2.15 -16.04 -4.42
N TYR A 114 1.42 -15.02 -4.91
CA TYR A 114 1.77 -14.28 -6.13
C TYR A 114 2.71 -13.09 -5.85
N PHE A 115 2.41 -12.30 -4.82
CA PHE A 115 3.09 -11.04 -4.51
C PHE A 115 3.69 -11.04 -3.10
N ASN A 116 4.93 -11.51 -3.00
CA ASN A 116 5.81 -11.31 -1.85
C ASN A 116 7.04 -10.47 -2.24
N PRO A 117 7.83 -9.95 -1.29
CA PRO A 117 8.96 -9.09 -1.62
C PRO A 117 10.02 -9.74 -2.52
N ARG A 118 10.17 -11.07 -2.50
CA ARG A 118 11.10 -11.79 -3.39
C ARG A 118 10.55 -11.87 -4.80
N THR A 119 9.33 -12.38 -4.97
CA THR A 119 8.68 -12.48 -6.29
C THR A 119 8.53 -11.11 -6.94
N THR A 120 8.17 -10.09 -6.16
CA THR A 120 8.05 -8.70 -6.65
C THR A 120 9.38 -8.16 -7.20
N LYS A 121 10.51 -8.40 -6.52
CA LYS A 121 11.83 -7.98 -7.02
C LYS A 121 12.24 -8.72 -8.28
N ILE A 122 11.95 -10.02 -8.37
CA ILE A 122 12.19 -10.83 -9.57
C ILE A 122 11.35 -10.31 -10.74
N SER A 123 10.06 -10.03 -10.52
CA SER A 123 9.18 -9.43 -11.52
C SER A 123 9.68 -8.06 -11.98
N ILE A 124 10.15 -7.21 -11.06
CA ILE A 124 10.77 -5.92 -11.41
C ILE A 124 11.98 -6.12 -12.32
N ALA A 125 12.91 -7.00 -11.94
CA ALA A 125 14.11 -7.27 -12.75
C ALA A 125 13.76 -7.81 -14.14
N PHE A 126 12.77 -8.71 -14.22
CA PHE A 126 12.27 -9.25 -15.49
C PHE A 126 11.67 -8.17 -16.39
N LEU A 127 10.81 -7.29 -15.86
CA LEU A 127 10.18 -6.23 -16.64
C LEU A 127 11.20 -5.20 -17.16
N PHE A 128 12.21 -4.87 -16.36
CA PHE A 128 13.31 -4.01 -16.82
C PHE A 128 14.10 -4.68 -17.95
N ALA A 129 14.44 -5.97 -17.81
CA ALA A 129 15.13 -6.71 -18.86
C ALA A 129 14.31 -6.80 -20.15
N LEU A 130 13.00 -7.04 -20.03
CA LEU A 130 12.09 -7.05 -21.18
C LEU A 130 12.06 -5.69 -21.89
N SER A 131 11.89 -4.60 -21.13
CA SER A 131 11.85 -3.23 -21.69
C SER A 131 13.17 -2.86 -22.37
N ALA A 132 14.31 -3.19 -21.73
CA ALA A 132 15.63 -2.98 -22.29
C ALA A 132 15.87 -3.79 -23.57
N THR A 133 15.34 -5.02 -23.64
CA THR A 133 15.45 -5.88 -24.82
C THR A 133 14.63 -5.32 -25.98
N LEU A 134 13.38 -4.91 -25.73
CA LEU A 134 12.49 -4.33 -26.74
C LEU A 134 13.06 -3.03 -27.32
N VAL A 135 13.48 -2.11 -26.45
CA VAL A 135 14.09 -0.84 -26.87
C VAL A 135 15.47 -1.07 -27.51
N GLY A 136 16.22 -2.07 -27.07
CA GLY A 136 17.47 -2.48 -27.71
C GLY A 136 17.27 -2.99 -29.14
N VAL A 137 16.27 -3.84 -29.38
CA VAL A 137 15.92 -4.30 -30.74
C VAL A 137 15.51 -3.12 -31.62
N TYR A 138 14.81 -2.14 -31.06
CA TYR A 138 14.42 -0.93 -31.78
C TYR A 138 15.61 -0.08 -32.22
N ILE A 139 16.52 0.21 -31.29
CA ILE A 139 17.64 1.11 -31.56
C ILE A 139 18.70 0.42 -32.42
N PHE A 140 19.08 -0.82 -32.07
CA PHE A 140 20.20 -1.51 -32.71
C PHE A 140 19.78 -2.45 -33.83
N GLY A 141 18.59 -3.03 -33.76
CA GLY A 141 18.10 -4.00 -34.76
C GLY A 141 17.36 -3.35 -35.93
N ALA A 142 16.62 -2.27 -35.67
CA ALA A 142 15.87 -1.53 -36.70
C ALA A 142 16.53 -0.19 -37.09
N GLU A 143 17.65 0.18 -36.45
CA GLU A 143 18.38 1.45 -36.67
C GLU A 143 17.51 2.70 -36.46
N CYS A 144 16.58 2.63 -35.51
CA CYS A 144 15.65 3.72 -35.22
C CYS A 144 16.20 4.63 -34.12
N SER A 145 15.99 5.94 -34.29
CA SER A 145 16.34 6.94 -33.28
C SER A 145 15.10 7.70 -32.84
N PHE A 146 15.08 8.10 -31.57
CA PHE A 146 14.07 9.00 -31.02
C PHE A 146 14.77 10.32 -30.68
N SER A 147 14.64 11.31 -31.56
CA SER A 147 15.43 12.54 -31.52
C SER A 147 14.54 13.77 -31.53
N PHE A 148 15.07 14.89 -31.04
CA PHE A 148 14.31 16.14 -30.97
C PHE A 148 14.21 16.79 -32.35
N ASN A 149 12.99 17.02 -32.81
CA ASN A 149 12.71 17.73 -34.05
C ASN A 149 12.45 19.22 -33.78
N ASP A 150 13.28 20.08 -34.34
CA ASP A 150 13.24 21.53 -34.08
C ASP A 150 12.05 22.24 -34.74
N ASP A 151 11.51 21.68 -35.82
CA ASP A 151 10.35 22.24 -36.53
C ASP A 151 9.05 21.93 -35.81
N ARG A 152 8.95 20.75 -35.18
CA ARG A 152 7.76 20.29 -34.46
C ARG A 152 7.82 20.53 -32.95
N TRP A 153 8.97 20.93 -32.41
CA TRP A 153 9.24 21.05 -30.97
C TRP A 153 8.84 19.80 -30.19
N ALA A 154 9.13 18.63 -30.75
CA ALA A 154 8.76 17.35 -30.16
C ALA A 154 9.84 16.32 -30.44
N PHE A 155 9.93 15.29 -29.59
CA PHE A 155 10.73 14.12 -29.93
C PHE A 155 9.95 13.26 -30.91
N LEU A 156 10.60 12.93 -32.02
CA LEU A 156 10.04 12.13 -33.09
C LEU A 156 10.93 10.93 -33.36
N ILE A 157 10.29 9.89 -33.85
CA ILE A 157 10.95 8.70 -34.38
C ILE A 157 11.53 9.04 -35.75
N THR A 158 12.69 8.48 -36.09
CA THR A 158 13.25 8.54 -37.45
C THR A 158 12.20 8.09 -38.46
N GLU A 159 11.86 8.94 -39.43
CA GLU A 159 10.88 8.64 -40.49
C GLU A 159 11.40 7.48 -41.36
N SER A 160 10.95 6.25 -41.05
CA SER A 160 11.16 5.06 -41.86
C SER A 160 10.05 4.06 -41.60
N GLU A 161 9.66 3.31 -42.63
CA GLU A 161 8.59 2.31 -42.54
C GLU A 161 8.85 1.27 -41.43
N LYS A 162 10.12 0.90 -41.22
CA LYS A 162 10.54 -0.02 -40.13
C LYS A 162 10.36 0.60 -38.75
N CYS A 163 10.69 1.89 -38.61
CA CYS A 163 10.66 2.61 -37.35
C CYS A 163 9.26 3.04 -36.92
N ASP A 164 8.39 3.34 -37.90
CA ASP A 164 6.98 3.60 -37.66
C ASP A 164 6.29 2.33 -37.15
N ILE A 165 6.53 1.17 -37.79
CA ILE A 165 5.96 -0.12 -37.36
C ILE A 165 6.37 -0.49 -35.93
N LEU A 166 7.67 -0.39 -35.59
CA LEU A 166 8.11 -0.69 -34.22
C LEU A 166 7.68 0.39 -33.22
N GLY A 167 7.62 1.65 -33.63
CA GLY A 167 7.11 2.75 -32.83
C GLY A 167 5.65 2.53 -32.43
N TRP A 168 4.82 2.10 -33.38
CA TRP A 168 3.43 1.71 -33.14
C TRP A 168 3.31 0.51 -32.19
N ALA A 169 4.12 -0.54 -32.39
CA ALA A 169 4.09 -1.73 -31.54
C ALA A 169 4.56 -1.45 -30.08
N MET A 170 5.52 -0.55 -29.87
CA MET A 170 6.05 -0.22 -28.53
C MET A 170 5.25 0.88 -27.82
N LEU A 171 4.85 1.95 -28.50
CA LEU A 171 4.27 3.15 -27.88
C LEU A 171 2.75 3.07 -27.74
N TRP A 172 2.06 2.35 -28.63
CA TRP A 172 0.60 2.44 -28.78
C TRP A 172 -0.14 1.09 -28.80
N GLY A 173 0.51 0.01 -29.26
CA GLY A 173 -0.11 -1.32 -29.42
C GLY A 173 -0.33 -2.13 -28.13
N LYS A 174 0.05 -1.63 -26.95
CA LYS A 174 0.04 -2.38 -25.68
C LYS A 174 -1.29 -2.37 -24.93
N GLY A 175 -2.41 -2.49 -25.64
CA GLY A 175 -3.58 -3.15 -25.08
C GLY A 175 -3.26 -4.65 -25.01
N LEU A 176 -2.86 -5.15 -23.85
CA LEU A 176 -2.16 -6.44 -23.61
C LEU A 176 -2.77 -7.71 -24.24
N THR A 177 -4.02 -7.69 -24.72
CA THR A 177 -4.65 -8.81 -25.44
C THR A 177 -4.52 -8.72 -26.96
N LEU A 178 -4.30 -7.53 -27.52
CA LEU A 178 -4.14 -7.32 -28.96
C LEU A 178 -2.70 -7.53 -29.42
N SER A 179 -1.68 -7.20 -28.63
CA SER A 179 -0.27 -7.25 -29.07
C SER A 179 0.26 -8.66 -29.35
N VAL A 180 -0.21 -9.69 -28.64
CA VAL A 180 0.16 -11.09 -28.94
C VAL A 180 -0.53 -11.56 -30.22
N ILE A 181 -1.80 -11.17 -30.41
CA ILE A 181 -2.57 -11.46 -31.62
C ILE A 181 -2.00 -10.67 -32.82
N ASP A 182 -1.52 -9.45 -32.59
CA ASP A 182 -1.06 -8.53 -33.63
C ASP A 182 0.39 -8.81 -34.06
N VAL A 183 1.26 -9.27 -33.16
CA VAL A 183 2.59 -9.82 -33.53
C VAL A 183 2.43 -11.12 -34.32
N ILE A 184 1.47 -11.98 -33.95
CA ILE A 184 1.11 -13.19 -34.72
C ILE A 184 0.50 -12.81 -36.09
N LEU A 185 -0.36 -11.79 -36.15
CA LEU A 185 -0.92 -11.27 -37.41
C LEU A 185 0.13 -10.55 -38.27
N HIS A 186 1.16 -9.93 -37.70
CA HIS A 186 2.18 -9.18 -38.44
C HIS A 186 3.29 -10.06 -39.01
N ILE A 187 3.69 -11.14 -38.32
CA ILE A 187 4.53 -12.19 -38.92
C ILE A 187 3.82 -12.82 -40.14
N VAL A 188 2.48 -12.78 -40.18
CA VAL A 188 1.62 -13.26 -41.26
C VAL A 188 1.35 -12.18 -42.36
N ARG A 189 1.50 -10.87 -42.06
CA ARG A 189 1.19 -9.72 -42.94
C ARG A 189 2.29 -9.28 -43.91
N ALA A 190 3.45 -9.93 -43.96
CA ALA A 190 4.47 -9.70 -45.00
C ALA A 190 4.02 -10.12 -46.43
N ASN A 191 2.72 -10.30 -46.65
CA ASN A 191 2.13 -10.92 -47.83
C ASN A 191 1.10 -9.96 -48.46
N LYS A 192 1.34 -9.52 -49.71
CA LYS A 192 0.44 -8.64 -50.51
C LYS A 192 -1.01 -9.13 -50.59
N PHE A 193 -1.25 -10.41 -50.30
CA PHE A 193 -2.55 -11.06 -50.18
C PHE A 193 -3.48 -10.43 -49.12
N LEU A 194 -2.96 -9.89 -48.01
CA LEU A 194 -3.79 -9.42 -46.89
C LEU A 194 -4.23 -7.95 -46.98
N ILE A 195 -3.53 -7.09 -47.73
CA ILE A 195 -4.01 -5.72 -48.04
C ILE A 195 -5.33 -5.81 -48.81
N HIS A 196 -5.44 -6.79 -49.72
CA HIS A 196 -6.68 -7.09 -50.45
C HIS A 196 -7.82 -7.62 -49.54
N HIS A 197 -7.51 -8.10 -48.33
CA HIS A 197 -8.47 -8.61 -47.34
C HIS A 197 -8.63 -7.69 -46.12
N SER A 198 -8.03 -6.48 -46.15
CA SER A 198 -8.03 -5.53 -45.02
C SER A 198 -9.44 -5.09 -44.59
N ASN A 199 -10.36 -4.94 -45.55
CA ASN A 199 -11.77 -4.61 -45.29
C ASN A 199 -12.45 -5.67 -44.40
N ARG A 200 -12.06 -6.96 -44.50
CA ARG A 200 -12.61 -8.04 -43.65
C ARG A 200 -12.03 -8.02 -42.23
N ALA A 201 -10.77 -7.61 -42.08
CA ALA A 201 -10.14 -7.43 -40.78
C ALA A 201 -10.69 -6.18 -40.06
N GLY A 202 -10.89 -5.08 -40.78
CA GLY A 202 -11.56 -3.87 -40.27
C GLY A 202 -12.99 -4.17 -39.84
N TYR A 203 -13.74 -4.95 -40.63
CA TYR A 203 -15.08 -5.44 -40.27
C TYR A 203 -15.09 -6.24 -38.95
N ALA A 204 -14.19 -7.20 -38.78
CA ALA A 204 -14.11 -7.98 -37.54
C ALA A 204 -13.76 -7.08 -36.34
N LEU A 205 -12.81 -6.14 -36.53
CA LEU A 205 -12.36 -5.22 -35.49
C LEU A 205 -13.50 -4.31 -35.00
N ILE A 206 -14.25 -3.69 -35.93
CA ILE A 206 -15.34 -2.77 -35.56
C ILE A 206 -16.50 -3.51 -34.89
N VAL A 207 -16.77 -4.76 -35.26
CA VAL A 207 -17.74 -5.64 -34.58
C VAL A 207 -17.33 -5.88 -33.13
N PHE A 208 -16.08 -6.26 -32.89
CA PHE A 208 -15.61 -6.52 -31.51
C PHE A 208 -15.53 -5.25 -30.67
N TYR A 209 -15.17 -4.12 -31.29
CA TYR A 209 -15.20 -2.80 -30.65
C TYR A 209 -16.61 -2.44 -30.17
N GLU A 210 -17.62 -2.59 -31.03
CA GLU A 210 -19.01 -2.35 -30.68
C GLU A 210 -19.50 -3.29 -29.57
N ILE A 211 -19.19 -4.59 -29.65
CA ILE A 211 -19.53 -5.55 -28.59
C ILE A 211 -18.91 -5.13 -27.25
N SER A 212 -17.64 -4.68 -27.27
CA SER A 212 -16.91 -4.27 -26.08
C SER A 212 -17.59 -3.09 -25.38
N ILE A 213 -17.98 -2.05 -26.11
CA ILE A 213 -18.65 -0.86 -25.55
C ILE A 213 -19.97 -1.24 -24.87
N HIS A 214 -20.79 -2.07 -25.51
CA HIS A 214 -22.07 -2.50 -24.96
C HIS A 214 -21.88 -3.40 -23.71
N ILE A 215 -20.85 -4.24 -23.68
CA ILE A 215 -20.51 -5.06 -22.49
C ILE A 215 -20.02 -4.18 -21.33
N HIS A 216 -19.24 -3.13 -21.61
CA HIS A 216 -18.83 -2.17 -20.60
C HIS A 216 -20.03 -1.49 -19.95
N PHE A 217 -20.96 -0.98 -20.76
CA PHE A 217 -22.21 -0.42 -20.26
C PHE A 217 -23.04 -1.42 -19.45
N LEU A 218 -23.15 -2.67 -19.90
CA LEU A 218 -23.83 -3.74 -19.16
C LEU A 218 -23.19 -4.00 -17.79
N THR A 219 -21.87 -3.89 -17.70
CA THR A 219 -21.10 -4.09 -16.46
C THR A 219 -21.38 -2.98 -15.45
N SER A 220 -21.44 -1.73 -15.88
CA SER A 220 -21.79 -0.61 -14.99
C SER A 220 -23.27 -0.63 -14.59
N PHE A 221 -24.15 -1.03 -15.51
CA PHE A 221 -25.56 -1.27 -15.18
C PHE A 221 -25.73 -2.42 -14.17
N ASN A 222 -24.96 -3.50 -14.30
CA ASN A 222 -24.92 -4.59 -13.32
C ASN A 222 -24.56 -4.07 -11.91
N ARG A 223 -23.49 -3.28 -11.79
CA ARG A 223 -23.06 -2.67 -10.52
C ARG A 223 -24.13 -1.76 -9.94
N PHE A 224 -24.78 -0.95 -10.78
CA PHE A 224 -25.88 -0.10 -10.39
C PHE A 224 -27.05 -0.89 -9.80
N ILE A 225 -27.51 -1.95 -10.49
CA ILE A 225 -28.60 -2.80 -10.01
C ILE A 225 -28.21 -3.53 -8.72
N ALA A 226 -26.96 -4.00 -8.59
CA ALA A 226 -26.47 -4.64 -7.36
C ALA A 226 -26.59 -3.74 -6.13
N VAL A 227 -26.41 -2.43 -6.31
CA VAL A 227 -26.42 -1.44 -5.22
C VAL A 227 -27.80 -0.84 -4.98
N PHE A 228 -28.54 -0.49 -6.03
CA PHE A 228 -29.82 0.20 -5.92
C PHE A 228 -31.03 -0.74 -5.83
N VAL A 229 -30.93 -1.95 -6.39
CA VAL A 229 -32.03 -2.93 -6.44
C VAL A 229 -31.54 -4.33 -6.00
N PRO A 230 -30.98 -4.48 -4.78
CA PRO A 230 -30.32 -5.71 -4.35
C PRO A 230 -31.26 -6.93 -4.29
N PHE A 231 -32.55 -6.71 -4.02
CA PHE A 231 -33.54 -7.79 -3.92
C PHE A 231 -33.88 -8.42 -5.28
N SER A 232 -33.80 -7.65 -6.36
CA SER A 232 -34.08 -8.13 -7.72
C SER A 232 -32.80 -8.53 -8.48
N TYR A 233 -31.61 -8.19 -7.96
CA TYR A 233 -30.32 -8.45 -8.59
C TYR A 233 -30.14 -9.91 -8.99
N LYS A 234 -30.48 -10.85 -8.09
CA LYS A 234 -30.34 -12.30 -8.34
C LYS A 234 -31.22 -12.81 -9.50
N ASN A 235 -32.33 -12.12 -9.78
CA ASN A 235 -33.23 -12.46 -10.88
C ASN A 235 -32.80 -11.77 -12.19
N MET A 236 -32.37 -10.52 -12.11
CA MET A 236 -31.96 -9.71 -13.26
C MET A 236 -30.59 -10.12 -13.82
N PHE A 237 -29.61 -10.39 -12.96
CA PHE A 237 -28.24 -10.78 -13.35
C PHE A 237 -27.89 -12.18 -12.86
N SER A 238 -28.79 -13.14 -13.10
CA SER A 238 -28.47 -14.56 -12.95
C SER A 238 -27.47 -15.01 -14.03
N ILE A 239 -26.78 -16.14 -13.82
CA ILE A 239 -25.89 -16.71 -14.85
C ILE A 239 -26.61 -16.87 -16.20
N ARG A 240 -27.89 -17.29 -16.18
CA ARG A 240 -28.69 -17.44 -17.40
C ARG A 240 -29.04 -16.11 -18.05
N SER A 241 -29.46 -15.12 -17.26
CA SER A 241 -29.84 -13.78 -17.74
C SER A 241 -28.62 -13.04 -18.29
N THR A 242 -27.49 -13.08 -17.59
CA THR A 242 -26.23 -12.46 -18.02
C THR A 242 -25.73 -13.10 -19.31
N SER A 243 -25.73 -14.43 -19.42
CA SER A 243 -25.38 -15.11 -20.67
C SER A 243 -26.32 -14.72 -21.82
N LEU A 244 -27.63 -14.58 -21.57
CA LEU A 244 -28.58 -14.10 -22.57
C LEU A 244 -28.27 -12.67 -23.02
N TYR A 245 -27.96 -11.75 -22.10
CA TYR A 245 -27.59 -10.37 -22.45
C TYR A 245 -26.33 -10.31 -23.31
N LEU A 246 -25.31 -11.10 -22.99
CA LEU A 246 -24.08 -11.16 -23.79
C LEU A 246 -24.34 -11.70 -25.20
N ILE A 247 -25.19 -12.73 -25.33
CA ILE A 247 -25.59 -13.28 -26.63
C ILE A 247 -26.37 -12.22 -27.44
N VAL A 248 -27.35 -11.55 -26.82
CA VAL A 248 -28.15 -10.51 -27.48
C VAL A 248 -27.28 -9.34 -27.94
N ILE A 249 -26.38 -8.84 -27.09
CA ILE A 249 -25.43 -7.78 -27.43
C ILE A 249 -24.55 -8.19 -28.61
N SER A 250 -24.03 -9.41 -28.57
CA SER A 250 -23.14 -9.92 -29.63
C SER A 250 -23.87 -10.04 -30.96
N VAL A 251 -25.09 -10.60 -30.96
CA VAL A 251 -25.92 -10.74 -32.17
C VAL A 251 -26.32 -9.36 -32.71
N LEU A 252 -26.79 -8.46 -31.84
CA LEU A 252 -27.21 -7.11 -32.25
C LEU A 252 -26.05 -6.32 -32.86
N SER A 253 -24.88 -6.31 -32.20
CA SER A 253 -23.69 -5.59 -32.67
C SER A 253 -23.17 -6.17 -33.99
N PHE A 254 -23.16 -7.49 -34.11
CA PHE A 254 -22.80 -8.17 -35.36
C PHE A 254 -23.77 -7.83 -36.49
N THR A 255 -25.09 -7.94 -36.27
CA THR A 255 -26.12 -7.62 -37.26
C THR A 255 -26.07 -6.15 -37.67
N MET A 256 -25.92 -5.23 -36.72
CA MET A 256 -25.82 -3.79 -36.99
C MET A 256 -24.61 -3.49 -37.89
N MET A 257 -23.43 -3.98 -37.52
CA MET A 257 -22.20 -3.80 -38.31
C MET A 257 -22.28 -4.48 -39.68
N THR A 258 -22.92 -5.66 -39.77
CA THR A 258 -23.13 -6.34 -41.05
C THR A 258 -23.99 -5.51 -41.99
N VAL A 259 -25.10 -4.94 -41.50
CA VAL A 259 -26.02 -4.11 -42.29
C VAL A 259 -25.32 -2.84 -42.77
N VAL A 260 -24.51 -2.21 -41.94
CA VAL A 260 -23.80 -0.98 -42.30
C VAL A 260 -22.72 -1.25 -43.34
N ILE A 261 -21.88 -2.26 -43.12
CA ILE A 261 -20.71 -2.51 -43.97
C ILE A 261 -21.13 -3.19 -45.28
N TYR A 262 -21.95 -4.24 -45.22
CA TYR A 262 -22.34 -5.02 -46.40
C TYR A 262 -23.70 -4.64 -46.99
N GLY A 263 -24.63 -4.12 -46.17
CA GLY A 263 -25.96 -3.73 -46.63
C GLY A 263 -26.04 -2.31 -47.20
N LEU A 264 -25.28 -1.37 -46.64
CA LEU A 264 -25.24 0.03 -47.08
C LEU A 264 -23.98 0.37 -47.91
N GLY A 265 -23.05 -0.57 -48.07
CA GLY A 265 -21.82 -0.38 -48.83
C GLY A 265 -20.80 0.54 -48.13
N CYS A 266 -20.92 0.71 -46.81
CA CYS A 266 -19.99 1.54 -46.03
C CYS A 266 -18.75 0.73 -45.64
N GLU A 267 -17.97 0.31 -46.65
CA GLU A 267 -16.73 -0.41 -46.41
C GLU A 267 -15.72 0.45 -45.65
N LEU A 268 -14.93 -0.21 -44.81
CA LEU A 268 -13.88 0.42 -44.04
C LEU A 268 -12.62 0.50 -44.90
N GLU A 269 -12.32 1.69 -45.43
CA GLU A 269 -11.12 1.93 -46.21
C GLU A 269 -9.91 2.13 -45.29
N TYR A 270 -8.91 1.27 -45.49
CA TYR A 270 -7.64 1.41 -44.80
C TYR A 270 -6.83 2.55 -45.39
N ASN A 271 -6.56 3.58 -44.59
CA ASN A 271 -5.70 4.68 -44.99
C ASN A 271 -4.23 4.33 -44.65
N PRO A 272 -3.36 4.15 -45.65
CA PRO A 272 -1.96 3.74 -45.42
C PRO A 272 -1.09 4.84 -44.82
N VAL A 273 -1.56 6.10 -44.83
CA VAL A 273 -0.84 7.26 -44.26
C VAL A 273 -1.10 7.37 -42.76
N THR A 274 -2.33 7.09 -42.34
CA THR A 274 -2.76 7.21 -40.92
C THR A 274 -2.87 5.86 -40.21
N TRP A 275 -2.73 4.75 -40.95
CA TRP A 275 -2.79 3.37 -40.46
C TRP A 275 -4.11 3.01 -39.77
N VAL A 276 -5.17 3.77 -40.11
CA VAL A 276 -6.51 3.63 -39.55
C VAL A 276 -7.50 3.34 -40.67
N SER A 277 -8.46 2.47 -40.38
CA SER A 277 -9.58 2.21 -41.26
C SER A 277 -10.71 3.21 -40.97
N PHE A 278 -11.11 3.98 -41.97
CA PHE A 278 -12.21 4.95 -41.86
C PHE A 278 -13.39 4.50 -42.71
N TYR A 279 -14.59 4.92 -42.33
CA TYR A 279 -15.73 4.88 -43.24
C TYR A 279 -15.46 5.79 -44.43
N ASP A 280 -15.83 5.35 -45.64
CA ASP A 280 -15.81 6.22 -46.80
C ASP A 280 -16.85 7.34 -46.64
N ILE A 281 -16.36 8.52 -46.23
CA ILE A 281 -17.18 9.72 -46.00
C ILE A 281 -17.63 10.40 -47.31
N THR A 282 -17.18 9.92 -48.47
CA THR A 282 -17.69 10.42 -49.76
C THR A 282 -19.13 9.95 -50.01
N ILE A 283 -19.54 8.85 -49.38
CA ILE A 283 -20.91 8.36 -49.37
C ILE A 283 -21.68 9.05 -48.21
N PRO A 284 -22.72 9.87 -48.49
CA PRO A 284 -23.40 10.66 -47.46
C PRO A 284 -24.01 9.83 -46.32
N VAL A 285 -24.49 8.62 -46.63
CA VAL A 285 -25.06 7.68 -45.65
C VAL A 285 -23.98 7.16 -44.69
N CYS A 286 -22.77 6.91 -45.18
CA CYS A 286 -21.64 6.44 -44.38
C CYS A 286 -21.04 7.54 -43.53
N GLY A 287 -20.98 8.78 -44.04
CA GLY A 287 -20.63 9.96 -43.25
C GLY A 287 -21.62 10.24 -42.12
N PHE A 288 -22.93 10.10 -42.38
CA PHE A 288 -23.96 10.20 -41.33
C PHE A 288 -23.78 9.12 -40.27
N TYR A 289 -23.55 7.88 -40.69
CA TYR A 289 -23.34 6.76 -39.76
C TYR A 289 -22.11 6.98 -38.87
N ALA A 290 -20.96 7.32 -39.46
CA ALA A 290 -19.71 7.53 -38.75
C ALA A 290 -19.81 8.60 -37.65
N ILE A 291 -20.47 9.72 -37.94
CA ILE A 291 -20.60 10.82 -36.99
C ILE A 291 -21.67 10.53 -35.94
N TYR A 292 -22.88 10.14 -36.35
CA TYR A 292 -24.02 10.10 -35.43
C TYR A 292 -24.23 8.73 -34.76
N LEU A 293 -24.06 7.64 -35.51
CA LEU A 293 -24.40 6.29 -35.07
C LEU A 293 -23.20 5.49 -34.56
N ASP A 294 -21.99 5.91 -34.92
CA ASP A 294 -20.75 5.42 -34.32
C ASP A 294 -20.26 6.42 -33.26
N PHE A 295 -19.70 7.57 -33.67
CA PHE A 295 -19.02 8.48 -32.74
C PHE A 295 -19.93 9.06 -31.65
N MET A 296 -21.03 9.74 -32.00
CA MET A 296 -21.91 10.39 -31.02
C MET A 296 -22.63 9.37 -30.12
N LYS A 297 -23.11 8.26 -30.69
CA LYS A 297 -23.70 7.14 -29.92
C LYS A 297 -22.70 6.62 -28.89
N ASN A 298 -21.47 6.30 -29.30
CA ASN A 298 -20.46 5.76 -28.40
C ASN A 298 -20.06 6.77 -27.32
N MET A 299 -19.96 8.06 -27.65
CA MET A 299 -19.75 9.13 -26.66
C MET A 299 -20.88 9.23 -25.63
N ILE A 300 -22.13 9.11 -26.05
CA ILE A 300 -23.29 9.11 -25.14
C ILE A 300 -23.26 7.89 -24.22
N VAL A 301 -22.99 6.69 -24.75
CA VAL A 301 -22.93 5.45 -23.97
C VAL A 301 -21.81 5.51 -22.93
N VAL A 302 -20.61 5.95 -23.32
CA VAL A 302 -19.47 6.12 -22.41
C VAL A 302 -19.74 7.18 -21.34
N SER A 303 -20.40 8.28 -21.71
CA SER A 303 -20.78 9.31 -20.74
C SER A 303 -21.83 8.81 -19.74
N ALA A 304 -22.81 8.03 -20.21
CA ALA A 304 -23.80 7.39 -19.35
C ALA A 304 -23.18 6.36 -18.41
N ASP A 305 -22.24 5.56 -18.92
CA ASP A 305 -21.43 4.61 -18.15
C ASP A 305 -20.73 5.29 -16.97
N PHE A 306 -20.01 6.38 -17.25
CA PHE A 306 -19.34 7.20 -16.25
C PHE A 306 -20.29 7.74 -15.18
N ILE A 307 -21.44 8.29 -15.60
CA ILE A 307 -22.45 8.83 -14.68
C ILE A 307 -23.00 7.72 -13.77
N ILE A 308 -23.34 6.56 -14.34
CA ILE A 308 -23.86 5.41 -13.60
C ILE A 308 -22.86 4.94 -12.54
N ASP A 309 -21.60 4.80 -12.90
CA ASP A 309 -20.55 4.36 -11.97
C ASP A 309 -20.31 5.40 -10.85
N VAL A 310 -20.27 6.69 -11.17
CA VAL A 310 -20.16 7.76 -10.17
C VAL A 310 -21.34 7.72 -9.18
N VAL A 311 -22.57 7.63 -9.68
CA VAL A 311 -23.78 7.56 -8.85
C VAL A 311 -23.77 6.31 -7.96
N THR A 312 -23.34 5.17 -8.50
CA THR A 312 -23.20 3.90 -7.77
C THR A 312 -22.19 4.03 -6.64
N ILE A 313 -21.03 4.63 -6.89
CA ILE A 313 -20.00 4.87 -5.88
C ILE A 313 -20.53 5.79 -4.76
N LEU A 314 -21.19 6.89 -5.10
CA LEU A 314 -21.77 7.83 -4.12
C LEU A 314 -22.81 7.14 -3.22
N LYS A 315 -23.67 6.28 -3.78
CA LYS A 315 -24.66 5.52 -3.02
C LYS A 315 -24.01 4.51 -2.08
N VAL A 316 -23.01 3.76 -2.54
CA VAL A 316 -22.24 2.81 -1.71
C VAL A 316 -21.57 3.55 -0.55
N GLN A 317 -20.97 4.72 -0.79
CA GLN A 317 -20.37 5.54 0.26
C GLN A 317 -21.42 6.01 1.30
N LYS A 318 -22.61 6.44 0.86
CA LYS A 318 -23.71 6.83 1.76
C LYS A 318 -24.24 5.65 2.57
N MET A 319 -24.42 4.48 1.97
CA MET A 319 -24.84 3.25 2.67
C MET A 319 -23.80 2.79 3.69
N ARG A 320 -22.50 2.82 3.34
CA ARG A 320 -21.40 2.51 4.25
C ARG A 320 -21.29 3.51 5.40
N LYS A 321 -21.57 4.80 5.16
CA LYS A 321 -21.64 5.83 6.21
C LYS A 321 -22.78 5.56 7.20
N LYS A 322 -23.96 5.13 6.72
CA LYS A 322 -25.13 4.78 7.56
C LYS A 322 -24.93 3.48 8.36
N PHE A 323 -24.19 2.51 7.81
CA PHE A 323 -23.80 1.29 8.54
C PHE A 323 -22.66 1.51 9.56
N ARG A 324 -21.94 2.64 9.47
CA ARG A 324 -20.78 2.99 10.31
C ARG A 324 -21.14 3.63 11.65
N GLU A 325 -22.38 4.04 11.88
CA GLU A 325 -22.83 4.52 13.21
C GLU A 325 -22.87 3.38 14.26
N GLY A 326 -22.60 2.12 13.86
CA GLY A 326 -22.68 0.95 14.74
C GLY A 326 -21.37 0.22 15.09
N LYS A 327 -20.22 0.44 14.44
CA LYS A 327 -18.96 -0.27 14.79
C LYS A 327 -17.68 0.47 14.34
N SER A 328 -16.76 0.63 15.29
CA SER A 328 -15.39 1.17 15.14
C SER A 328 -14.51 0.27 14.25
N SER A 329 -14.45 0.55 12.94
CA SER A 329 -13.39 0.04 12.04
C SER A 329 -12.99 1.11 11.01
N GLU A 330 -12.64 2.29 11.51
CA GLU A 330 -12.39 3.47 10.68
C GLU A 330 -11.09 3.41 9.86
N ASN A 331 -10.11 2.61 10.28
CA ASN A 331 -8.74 2.67 9.74
C ASN A 331 -8.47 1.77 8.52
N TYR A 332 -9.20 0.67 8.33
CA TYR A 332 -8.91 -0.27 7.24
C TYR A 332 -9.55 0.18 5.90
N THR A 333 -10.78 0.69 5.93
CA THR A 333 -11.53 1.07 4.71
C THR A 333 -11.23 2.46 4.16
N LYS A 334 -10.57 3.35 4.94
CA LYS A 334 -10.15 4.67 4.45
C LYS A 334 -8.98 4.57 3.47
N LYS A 335 -8.03 3.67 3.75
CA LYS A 335 -6.95 3.32 2.80
C LYS A 335 -7.51 2.79 1.49
N GLU A 336 -8.42 1.81 1.52
CA GLU A 336 -8.98 1.18 0.31
C GLU A 336 -9.81 2.16 -0.55
N ALA A 337 -10.58 3.06 0.07
CA ALA A 337 -11.36 4.07 -0.66
C ALA A 337 -10.47 5.19 -1.25
N ASP A 338 -9.41 5.59 -0.54
CA ASP A 338 -8.43 6.56 -1.05
C ASP A 338 -7.59 5.92 -2.19
N PHE A 339 -7.26 4.63 -2.10
CA PHE A 339 -6.62 3.85 -3.17
C PHE A 339 -7.51 3.69 -4.40
N LEU A 340 -8.81 3.46 -4.24
CA LEU A 340 -9.75 3.37 -5.36
C LEU A 340 -9.90 4.72 -6.08
N LYS A 341 -9.91 5.84 -5.33
CA LYS A 341 -9.91 7.21 -5.87
C LYS A 341 -8.61 7.55 -6.60
N GLN A 342 -7.47 7.11 -6.09
CA GLN A 342 -6.17 7.24 -6.77
C GLN A 342 -6.19 6.54 -8.13
N THR A 343 -6.70 5.30 -8.18
CA THR A 343 -6.76 4.49 -9.39
C THR A 343 -7.77 5.03 -10.42
N PHE A 344 -8.90 5.54 -9.95
CA PHE A 344 -9.92 6.20 -10.80
C PHE A 344 -9.41 7.52 -11.39
N GLY A 345 -8.69 8.32 -10.59
CA GLY A 345 -8.03 9.54 -11.05
C GLY A 345 -6.88 9.28 -12.05
N GLN A 346 -6.11 8.21 -11.83
CA GLN A 346 -5.07 7.74 -12.77
C GLN A 346 -5.68 7.25 -14.09
N GLY A 347 -6.82 6.53 -14.06
CA GLY A 347 -7.55 6.09 -15.26
C GLY A 347 -8.06 7.23 -16.14
N ILE A 348 -8.46 8.36 -15.55
CA ILE A 348 -8.86 9.58 -16.28
C ILE A 348 -7.65 10.24 -16.98
N CYS A 349 -6.46 10.16 -16.39
CA CYS A 349 -5.23 10.67 -17.03
C CYS A 349 -4.80 9.81 -18.23
N TYR A 350 -5.08 8.50 -18.20
CA TYR A 350 -4.89 7.61 -19.35
C TYR A 350 -5.88 7.85 -20.49
N LEU A 351 -7.12 8.23 -20.18
CA LEU A 351 -8.08 8.73 -21.16
C LEU A 351 -7.59 10.01 -21.85
N MET A 352 -6.83 10.87 -21.15
CA MET A 352 -6.14 12.02 -21.78
C MET A 352 -4.98 11.58 -22.68
N GLY A 353 -4.23 10.54 -22.31
CA GLY A 353 -3.23 9.89 -23.18
C GLY A 353 -3.84 9.27 -24.45
N TYR A 354 -5.05 8.74 -24.35
CA TYR A 354 -5.84 8.26 -25.50
C TYR A 354 -6.42 9.42 -26.33
N ALA A 355 -6.71 10.58 -25.73
CA ALA A 355 -7.12 11.78 -26.45
C ALA A 355 -5.98 12.38 -27.30
N SER A 356 -4.70 12.25 -26.87
CA SER A 356 -3.53 12.56 -27.72
C SER A 356 -3.45 11.69 -28.97
N TYR A 357 -3.92 10.44 -28.91
CA TYR A 357 -3.96 9.54 -30.06
C TYR A 357 -4.97 9.97 -31.13
N LEU A 358 -6.11 10.54 -30.72
CA LEU A 358 -7.11 11.08 -31.67
C LEU A 358 -6.65 12.38 -32.36
N MET A 359 -5.58 13.02 -31.87
CA MET A 359 -5.04 14.29 -32.37
C MET A 359 -3.76 14.13 -33.19
N VAL A 360 -3.33 12.90 -33.49
CA VAL A 360 -2.12 12.62 -34.30
C VAL A 360 -2.11 13.34 -35.67
N PRO A 361 -3.23 13.42 -36.42
CA PRO A 361 -3.23 14.17 -37.69
C PRO A 361 -2.96 15.67 -37.49
N GLU A 362 -3.46 16.24 -36.40
CA GLU A 362 -3.27 17.64 -36.00
C GLU A 362 -1.88 17.91 -35.43
N MET A 363 -1.25 16.90 -34.80
CA MET A 363 0.16 16.96 -34.39
C MET A 363 1.12 17.03 -35.59
N ASN A 364 0.75 16.43 -36.73
CA ASN A 364 1.54 16.53 -37.96
C ASN A 364 1.40 17.88 -38.68
N SER A 365 0.28 18.59 -38.48
CA SER A 365 0.02 19.88 -39.13
C SER A 365 0.36 21.09 -38.24
N ASN A 366 0.39 20.95 -36.92
CA ASN A 366 0.60 22.06 -35.99
C ASN A 366 1.59 21.72 -34.87
N LYS A 367 2.77 22.36 -34.92
CA LYS A 367 3.85 22.19 -33.91
C LYS A 367 3.46 22.54 -32.48
N TYR A 368 2.48 23.44 -32.28
CA TYR A 368 1.97 23.74 -30.94
C TYR A 368 1.17 22.56 -30.40
N VAL A 369 0.34 21.94 -31.23
CA VAL A 369 -0.41 20.72 -30.87
C VAL A 369 0.55 19.59 -30.60
N ALA A 370 1.59 19.42 -31.43
CA ALA A 370 2.63 18.43 -31.22
C ALA A 370 3.33 18.61 -29.85
N PHE A 371 3.78 19.81 -29.52
CA PHE A 371 4.43 20.10 -28.24
C PHE A 371 3.52 19.84 -27.02
N PHE A 372 2.29 20.36 -27.03
CA PHE A 372 1.39 20.24 -25.89
C PHE A 372 0.86 18.81 -25.70
N MET A 373 0.48 18.13 -26.78
CA MET A 373 -0.09 16.77 -26.70
C MET A 373 0.98 15.69 -26.48
N SER A 374 2.26 15.99 -26.72
CA SER A 374 3.38 15.09 -26.39
C SER A 374 4.02 15.47 -25.05
N LEU A 375 4.96 16.42 -25.06
CA LEU A 375 5.82 16.74 -23.92
C LEU A 375 5.05 17.20 -22.68
N VAL A 376 4.11 18.15 -22.85
CA VAL A 376 3.36 18.69 -21.69
C VAL A 376 2.38 17.67 -21.13
N SER A 377 1.63 16.95 -21.99
CA SER A 377 0.71 15.89 -21.55
C SER A 377 1.42 14.77 -20.80
N TRP A 378 2.57 14.30 -21.30
CA TRP A 378 3.33 13.22 -20.65
C TRP A 378 3.87 13.63 -19.28
N ASP A 379 4.42 14.83 -19.17
CA ASP A 379 4.95 15.33 -17.90
C ASP A 379 3.83 15.67 -16.90
N LEU A 380 2.66 16.08 -17.38
CA LEU A 380 1.44 16.18 -16.56
C LEU A 380 0.99 14.83 -16.02
N ILE A 381 1.06 13.74 -16.79
CA ILE A 381 0.75 12.39 -16.32
C ILE A 381 1.68 12.01 -15.16
N ALA A 382 2.99 12.21 -15.33
CA ALA A 382 3.99 11.93 -14.29
C ALA A 382 3.74 12.75 -13.02
N THR A 383 3.37 14.02 -13.20
CA THR A 383 3.02 14.95 -12.11
C THR A 383 1.79 14.50 -11.35
N ILE A 384 0.70 14.20 -12.07
CA ILE A 384 -0.57 13.80 -11.46
C ILE A 384 -0.40 12.48 -10.71
N ASP A 385 0.34 11.52 -11.27
CA ASP A 385 0.61 10.23 -10.61
C ASP A 385 1.32 10.41 -9.27
N GLY A 386 2.41 11.17 -9.25
CA GLY A 386 3.18 11.46 -8.03
C GLY A 386 2.35 12.23 -6.99
N MET A 387 1.63 13.27 -7.41
CA MET A 387 0.78 14.06 -6.53
C MET A 387 -0.38 13.25 -5.96
N PHE A 388 -1.06 12.43 -6.77
CA PHE A 388 -2.14 11.56 -6.30
C PHE A 388 -1.62 10.50 -5.36
N THR A 389 -0.44 9.94 -5.62
CA THR A 389 0.21 9.01 -4.69
C THR A 389 0.46 9.65 -3.34
N ILE A 390 0.97 10.88 -3.29
CA ILE A 390 1.16 11.62 -2.02
C ILE A 390 -0.18 11.92 -1.34
N VAL A 391 -1.20 12.35 -2.08
CA VAL A 391 -2.51 12.74 -1.51
C VAL A 391 -3.24 11.54 -0.94
N TYR A 392 -3.27 10.42 -1.66
CA TYR A 392 -4.12 9.27 -1.33
C TYR A 392 -3.39 8.18 -0.55
N ASN A 393 -2.07 8.06 -0.65
CA ASN A 393 -1.32 7.10 0.15
C ASN A 393 -1.07 7.66 1.55
N ALA A 394 -1.95 7.31 2.50
CA ALA A 394 -1.87 7.78 3.88
C ALA A 394 -0.55 7.41 4.58
N GLU A 395 0.11 6.29 4.23
CA GLU A 395 1.40 5.91 4.80
C GLU A 395 2.49 6.90 4.36
N ILE A 396 2.57 7.20 3.06
CA ILE A 396 3.52 8.18 2.51
C ILE A 396 3.20 9.58 3.03
N ARG A 397 1.93 10.00 2.94
CA ARG A 397 1.46 11.33 3.40
C ARG A 397 1.78 11.59 4.86
N ASN A 398 1.57 10.60 5.73
CA ASN A 398 1.85 10.74 7.15
C ASN A 398 3.36 10.86 7.41
N ARG A 399 4.23 10.27 6.58
CA ARG A 399 5.69 10.46 6.70
C ARG A 399 6.17 11.82 6.18
N ILE A 400 5.45 12.41 5.21
CA ILE A 400 5.75 13.76 4.68
C ILE A 400 5.27 14.85 5.64
N PHE A 401 3.99 14.83 6.02
CA PHE A 401 3.31 15.96 6.66
C PHE A 401 3.05 15.78 8.16
N LYS A 402 3.27 14.58 8.71
CA LYS A 402 3.10 14.32 10.14
C LYS A 402 4.42 13.88 10.76
N SER A 403 5.10 14.80 11.43
CA SER A 403 5.86 14.46 12.64
C SER A 403 4.90 14.33 13.84
N SER A 404 3.71 13.72 13.66
CA SER A 404 2.79 13.59 14.79
C SER A 404 3.17 12.37 15.59
N VAL A 405 3.73 12.60 16.77
CA VAL A 405 3.53 11.71 17.91
C VAL A 405 2.03 11.44 17.99
N THR A 406 1.59 10.28 17.51
CA THR A 406 0.22 9.83 17.73
C THR A 406 0.09 9.66 19.23
N THR A 407 -0.89 10.30 19.88
CA THR A 407 -1.12 10.10 21.31
C THR A 407 -2.31 9.17 21.49
N ALA A 408 -2.15 8.10 22.25
CA ALA A 408 -3.23 7.24 22.71
C ALA A 408 -3.29 7.30 24.24
N ALA A 409 -4.45 7.70 24.76
CA ALA A 409 -4.78 7.67 26.19
C ALA A 409 -6.03 6.81 26.36
N GLY A 410 -6.15 6.13 27.52
CA GLY A 410 -7.28 5.25 27.82
C GLY A 410 -8.63 5.97 27.81
N ASN A 411 -9.71 5.21 27.89
CA ASN A 411 -11.05 5.76 28.03
C ASN A 411 -11.26 6.23 29.47
N PHE A 412 -11.51 7.53 29.65
CA PHE A 412 -11.79 8.11 30.97
C PHE A 412 -13.27 8.46 31.10
N LEU A 413 -13.83 8.21 32.28
CA LEU A 413 -15.09 8.82 32.65
C LEU A 413 -14.89 10.33 32.77
N VAL A 414 -15.77 11.09 32.12
CA VAL A 414 -15.68 12.55 32.06
C VAL A 414 -16.96 13.19 32.58
N ARG A 415 -16.82 14.27 33.34
CA ARG A 415 -17.89 15.22 33.64
C ARG A 415 -17.90 16.30 32.58
N ARG A 416 -19.08 16.57 31.99
CA ARG A 416 -19.23 17.68 31.05
C ARG A 416 -19.56 18.98 31.79
N ASN A 417 -18.89 20.06 31.42
CA ASN A 417 -19.24 21.43 31.80
C ASN A 417 -19.32 22.28 30.52
N GLY A 418 -20.54 22.47 30.01
CA GLY A 418 -20.76 23.02 28.67
C GLY A 418 -20.09 22.16 27.59
N ASN A 419 -19.17 22.77 26.83
CA ASN A 419 -18.40 22.10 25.78
C ASN A 419 -17.11 21.43 26.28
N LEU A 420 -16.79 21.53 27.57
CA LEU A 420 -15.58 20.96 28.15
C LEU A 420 -15.86 19.58 28.74
N SER A 421 -15.03 18.59 28.43
CA SER A 421 -15.04 17.27 29.07
C SER A 421 -13.88 17.19 30.06
N ILE A 422 -14.19 17.04 31.34
CA ILE A 422 -13.21 17.01 32.43
C ILE A 422 -13.14 15.57 32.97
N PRO A 423 -11.97 14.90 32.96
CA PRO A 423 -11.80 13.57 33.56
C PRO A 423 -12.21 13.56 35.05
N LEU A 424 -12.93 12.53 35.48
CA LEU A 424 -13.32 12.37 36.89
C LEU A 424 -12.11 12.14 37.80
N ASN A 425 -11.14 11.35 37.33
CA ASN A 425 -9.88 11.10 38.04
C ASN A 425 -8.73 11.81 37.31
N ILE A 426 -8.51 13.07 37.67
CA ILE A 426 -7.48 13.93 37.08
C ILE A 426 -6.06 13.34 37.30
N PRO A 427 -5.68 12.87 38.51
CA PRO A 427 -4.36 12.28 38.72
C PRO A 427 -4.04 11.11 37.77
N ILE A 428 -4.95 10.13 37.63
CA ILE A 428 -4.72 9.00 36.71
C ILE A 428 -4.68 9.49 35.26
N PHE A 429 -5.56 10.41 34.88
CA PHE A 429 -5.55 10.99 33.54
C PHE A 429 -4.20 11.62 33.17
N LEU A 430 -3.60 12.40 34.09
CA LEU A 430 -2.31 13.03 33.86
C LEU A 430 -1.19 12.00 33.67
N GLU A 431 -1.21 10.90 34.41
CA GLU A 431 -0.23 9.82 34.25
C GLU A 431 -0.39 9.08 32.91
N PHE A 432 -1.61 8.89 32.42
CA PHE A 432 -1.83 8.37 31.05
C PHE A 432 -1.40 9.38 29.98
N LEU A 433 -1.71 10.67 30.17
CA LEU A 433 -1.34 11.72 29.23
C LEU A 433 0.18 11.85 29.08
N LYS A 434 0.90 11.81 30.21
CA LYS A 434 2.37 11.82 30.28
C LYS A 434 3.01 10.71 29.44
N ARG A 435 2.33 9.57 29.28
CA ARG A 435 2.80 8.38 28.57
C ARG A 435 2.03 8.11 27.29
N SER A 436 1.31 9.11 26.78
CA SER A 436 0.36 8.92 25.69
C SER A 436 1.01 8.73 24.32
N THR A 437 2.30 9.07 24.15
CA THR A 437 3.05 8.89 22.90
C THR A 437 2.96 7.45 22.41
N PHE A 438 2.24 7.21 21.33
CA PHE A 438 1.94 5.90 20.80
C PHE A 438 3.08 5.33 19.96
N ARG A 439 3.37 4.04 20.18
CA ARG A 439 4.31 3.24 19.40
C ARG A 439 3.60 2.06 18.77
N GLU A 440 3.89 1.87 17.49
CA GLU A 440 3.49 0.67 16.78
C GLU A 440 4.55 -0.43 17.00
N CYS A 441 4.08 -1.65 17.13
CA CYS A 441 4.88 -2.86 16.98
C CYS A 441 5.39 -3.03 15.53
N ALA A 442 6.41 -3.87 15.36
CA ALA A 442 7.06 -4.16 14.08
C ALA A 442 6.21 -5.00 13.11
N ARG A 443 5.17 -5.69 13.60
CA ARG A 443 4.26 -6.56 12.79
C ARG A 443 5.04 -7.56 11.93
N LEU A 444 6.05 -8.20 12.49
CA LEU A 444 6.77 -9.26 11.79
C LEU A 444 5.90 -10.52 11.74
N ASN A 445 5.89 -11.17 10.57
CA ASN A 445 5.27 -12.48 10.43
C ASN A 445 6.28 -13.54 10.84
N ILE A 446 6.01 -14.24 11.94
CA ILE A 446 6.93 -15.22 12.49
C ILE A 446 6.51 -16.61 12.03
N SER A 447 7.34 -17.22 11.18
CA SER A 447 7.17 -18.60 10.75
C SER A 447 7.63 -19.52 11.87
N ARG A 448 6.70 -20.24 12.49
CA ARG A 448 6.99 -21.16 13.58
C ARG A 448 6.66 -22.58 13.20
N ASN A 449 7.49 -23.52 13.65
CA ASN A 449 7.11 -24.92 13.69
C ASN A 449 6.44 -25.19 15.05
N LEU A 450 5.19 -24.74 15.20
CA LEU A 450 4.45 -24.82 16.47
C LEU A 450 4.08 -26.27 16.77
N THR A 451 4.64 -26.82 17.84
CA THR A 451 4.23 -28.11 18.41
C THR A 451 3.27 -27.95 19.59
N GLU A 452 3.31 -26.82 20.30
CA GLU A 452 2.49 -26.55 21.49
C GLU A 452 2.16 -25.05 21.63
N VAL A 453 0.91 -24.73 21.96
CA VAL A 453 0.46 -23.39 22.36
C VAL A 453 0.21 -23.43 23.87
N ARG A 454 0.99 -22.66 24.63
CA ARG A 454 0.87 -22.57 26.09
C ARG A 454 0.04 -21.37 26.53
N LEU A 455 0.23 -20.23 25.87
CA LEU A 455 -0.53 -19.01 26.12
C LEU A 455 -1.33 -18.64 24.88
N GLU A 456 -2.66 -18.75 24.97
CA GLU A 456 -3.53 -18.23 23.93
C GLU A 456 -3.50 -16.70 23.95
N PRO A 457 -3.15 -16.01 22.85
CA PRO A 457 -2.85 -14.58 22.91
C PRO A 457 -4.01 -13.69 23.36
N GLY A 458 -5.24 -13.98 22.94
CA GLY A 458 -6.44 -13.21 23.29
C GLY A 458 -6.75 -13.25 24.80
N PRO A 459 -7.06 -14.44 25.37
CA PRO A 459 -7.29 -14.59 26.81
C PRO A 459 -6.14 -14.08 27.68
N SER A 460 -4.89 -14.34 27.26
CA SER A 460 -3.69 -13.89 27.98
C SER A 460 -3.59 -12.36 28.02
N THR A 461 -3.83 -11.70 26.88
CA THR A 461 -3.83 -10.23 26.82
C THR A 461 -4.95 -9.61 27.66
N LEU A 462 -6.13 -10.24 27.68
CA LEU A 462 -7.24 -9.77 28.50
C LEU A 462 -6.93 -9.88 29.99
N ALA A 463 -6.33 -11.00 30.44
CA ALA A 463 -5.86 -11.15 31.81
C ALA A 463 -4.80 -10.08 32.15
N LEU A 464 -3.83 -9.87 31.28
CA LEU A 464 -2.81 -8.85 31.46
C LEU A 464 -3.38 -7.43 31.57
N ALA A 465 -4.39 -7.11 30.75
CA ALA A 465 -5.08 -5.82 30.77
C ALA A 465 -5.84 -5.60 32.08
N ARG A 466 -6.49 -6.64 32.63
CA ARG A 466 -7.17 -6.57 33.93
C ARG A 466 -6.19 -6.36 35.08
N LEU A 467 -5.04 -7.06 35.06
CA LEU A 467 -4.01 -6.86 36.08
C LEU A 467 -3.44 -5.44 36.02
N ARG A 468 -3.21 -4.90 34.81
CA ARG A 468 -2.81 -3.50 34.63
C ARG A 468 -3.80 -2.54 35.29
N ASP A 469 -5.10 -2.73 35.06
CA ASP A 469 -6.13 -1.85 35.63
C ASP A 469 -6.16 -1.92 37.16
N ASP A 470 -6.03 -3.12 37.73
CA ASP A 470 -5.98 -3.34 39.18
C ASP A 470 -4.75 -2.66 39.83
N LEU A 471 -3.60 -2.71 39.15
CA LEU A 471 -2.38 -2.01 39.56
C LEU A 471 -2.53 -0.48 39.47
N VAL A 472 -3.18 0.02 38.41
CA VAL A 472 -3.45 1.46 38.22
C VAL A 472 -4.41 1.99 39.29
N GLU A 473 -5.46 1.24 39.63
CA GLU A 473 -6.34 1.57 40.76
C GLU A 473 -5.60 1.63 42.09
N SER A 474 -4.54 0.82 42.23
CA SER A 474 -3.64 0.83 43.39
C SER A 474 -2.55 1.90 43.30
N GLY A 475 -2.60 2.80 42.31
CA GLY A 475 -1.68 3.93 42.14
C GLY A 475 -0.34 3.56 41.52
N MET A 476 -0.25 2.42 40.83
CA MET A 476 0.97 1.94 40.18
C MET A 476 0.81 1.86 38.66
N TYR A 477 1.88 2.09 37.91
CA TYR A 477 1.83 2.23 36.45
C TYR A 477 2.73 1.19 35.74
N PRO A 478 2.25 -0.05 35.52
CA PRO A 478 3.07 -1.13 35.01
C PRO A 478 3.34 -1.04 33.50
N PHE A 479 4.53 -1.46 33.07
CA PHE A 479 4.93 -1.53 31.67
C PHE A 479 5.23 -2.96 31.24
N LEU A 480 5.11 -3.26 29.94
CA LEU A 480 5.46 -4.59 29.42
C LEU A 480 6.95 -4.85 29.60
N ASN A 481 7.31 -6.07 30.00
CA ASN A 481 8.69 -6.49 30.19
C ASN A 481 8.98 -7.81 29.45
N GLY A 482 10.26 -8.17 29.36
CA GLY A 482 10.73 -9.51 28.97
C GLY A 482 10.10 -10.06 27.70
N GLY A 483 9.67 -11.32 27.76
CA GLY A 483 9.10 -12.03 26.60
C GLY A 483 7.80 -11.39 26.12
N THR A 484 7.06 -10.75 27.02
CA THR A 484 5.82 -10.04 26.69
C THR A 484 6.09 -8.77 25.89
N PHE A 485 7.12 -8.02 26.27
CA PHE A 485 7.56 -6.84 25.52
C PHE A 485 8.14 -7.20 24.15
N LEU A 486 8.93 -8.29 24.07
CA LEU A 486 9.41 -8.83 22.81
C LEU A 486 8.25 -9.26 21.91
N GLY A 487 7.28 -10.02 22.42
CA GLY A 487 6.10 -10.46 21.67
C GLY A 487 5.31 -9.28 21.12
N TRP A 488 5.02 -8.29 21.97
CA TRP A 488 4.37 -7.07 21.51
C TRP A 488 5.18 -6.40 20.40
N TYR A 489 6.47 -6.12 20.62
CA TYR A 489 7.25 -5.36 19.65
C TYR A 489 7.46 -6.13 18.34
N ARG A 490 7.76 -7.42 18.41
CA ARG A 490 8.08 -8.27 17.26
C ARG A 490 6.84 -8.58 16.42
N GLU A 491 5.78 -9.03 17.05
CA GLU A 491 4.64 -9.68 16.37
C GLU A 491 3.26 -9.18 16.82
N CYS A 492 3.21 -8.12 17.64
CA CYS A 492 1.97 -7.48 18.09
C CYS A 492 1.03 -8.41 18.87
N SER A 493 1.60 -9.42 19.53
CA SER A 493 0.88 -10.49 20.19
C SER A 493 1.69 -11.00 21.39
N ILE A 494 1.07 -11.82 22.23
CA ILE A 494 1.79 -12.68 23.16
C ILE A 494 2.49 -13.78 22.37
N ILE A 495 3.70 -14.16 22.78
CA ILE A 495 4.44 -15.28 22.18
C ILE A 495 3.74 -16.57 22.65
N PRO A 496 3.15 -17.37 21.74
CA PRO A 496 2.22 -18.43 22.15
C PRO A 496 2.85 -19.60 22.90
N HIS A 497 4.16 -19.78 22.80
CA HIS A 497 4.90 -20.87 23.43
C HIS A 497 5.63 -20.45 24.73
N THR A 498 5.47 -19.21 25.22
CA THR A 498 6.02 -18.82 26.54
C THR A 498 5.20 -19.40 27.68
N HIS A 499 5.78 -19.47 28.88
CA HIS A 499 5.12 -20.05 30.06
C HIS A 499 4.32 -19.02 30.85
N ASP A 500 4.68 -17.76 30.68
CA ASP A 500 4.30 -16.62 31.50
C ASP A 500 4.24 -15.34 30.67
N MET A 501 3.74 -14.28 31.30
CA MET A 501 3.83 -12.91 30.84
C MET A 501 4.53 -12.05 31.89
N ASP A 502 5.28 -11.04 31.46
CA ASP A 502 6.10 -10.22 32.33
C ASP A 502 5.66 -8.74 32.27
N ILE A 503 5.50 -8.14 33.44
CA ILE A 503 5.33 -6.69 33.61
C ILE A 503 6.35 -6.13 34.61
N GLY A 504 6.75 -4.88 34.39
CA GLY A 504 7.66 -4.16 35.25
C GLY A 504 7.00 -3.00 35.96
N ILE A 505 7.42 -2.73 37.19
CA ILE A 505 7.14 -1.51 37.95
C ILE A 505 8.45 -1.00 38.55
N PHE A 506 8.64 0.32 38.63
CA PHE A 506 9.77 0.88 39.35
C PHE A 506 9.65 0.64 40.86
N ALA A 507 10.75 0.26 41.52
CA ALA A 507 10.74 -0.05 42.94
C ALA A 507 10.23 1.13 43.80
N GLU A 508 10.50 2.38 43.38
CA GLU A 508 9.98 3.60 44.02
C GLU A 508 8.46 3.82 43.87
N ASP A 509 7.87 3.27 42.81
CA ASP A 509 6.44 3.39 42.52
C ASP A 509 5.63 2.24 43.13
N TYR A 510 6.31 1.18 43.62
CA TYR A 510 5.65 0.04 44.23
C TYR A 510 4.89 0.44 45.51
N ARG A 511 3.72 -0.18 45.71
CA ARG A 511 2.82 0.04 46.85
C ARG A 511 2.57 -1.29 47.56
N PRO A 512 3.14 -1.50 48.77
CA PRO A 512 2.99 -2.76 49.51
C PRO A 512 1.54 -3.15 49.80
N GLU A 513 0.62 -2.19 49.82
CA GLU A 513 -0.82 -2.39 50.00
C GLU A 513 -1.41 -3.32 48.93
N PHE A 514 -0.83 -3.38 47.73
CA PHE A 514 -1.27 -4.29 46.69
C PHE A 514 -1.03 -5.77 47.06
N LEU A 515 0.10 -6.07 47.69
CA LEU A 515 0.36 -7.42 48.19
C LEU A 515 -0.66 -7.81 49.26
N GLU A 516 -1.03 -6.87 50.13
CA GLU A 516 -2.07 -7.09 51.13
C GLU A 516 -3.47 -7.23 50.51
N LYS A 517 -3.76 -6.51 49.42
CA LYS A 517 -4.99 -6.67 48.61
C LYS A 517 -5.10 -8.08 48.04
N LEU A 518 -4.01 -8.62 47.48
CA LEU A 518 -3.94 -9.99 46.96
C LEU A 518 -4.15 -11.02 48.08
N LYS A 519 -3.45 -10.88 49.22
CA LYS A 519 -3.59 -11.81 50.37
C LYS A 519 -4.98 -11.80 50.99
N LYS A 520 -5.66 -10.64 51.02
CA LYS A 520 -7.04 -10.51 51.50
C LYS A 520 -8.09 -10.92 50.47
N ASN A 521 -7.67 -11.40 49.30
CA ASN A 521 -8.54 -11.87 48.24
C ASN A 521 -9.48 -10.78 47.66
N HIS A 522 -9.06 -9.51 47.74
CA HIS A 522 -9.81 -8.33 47.25
C HIS A 522 -9.47 -7.94 45.80
N SER A 523 -8.81 -8.83 45.06
CA SER A 523 -8.47 -8.70 43.64
C SER A 523 -9.08 -9.85 42.84
N ASP A 524 -9.24 -9.68 41.53
CA ASP A 524 -9.57 -10.76 40.59
C ASP A 524 -8.39 -11.71 40.34
N PHE A 525 -7.21 -11.38 40.89
CA PHE A 525 -6.00 -12.16 40.84
C PHE A 525 -5.68 -12.76 42.20
N VAL A 526 -5.00 -13.90 42.16
CA VAL A 526 -4.48 -14.58 43.34
C VAL A 526 -2.98 -14.69 43.22
N LEU A 527 -2.32 -14.54 44.38
CA LEU A 527 -0.88 -14.70 44.47
C LEU A 527 -0.54 -16.19 44.34
N SER A 528 0.37 -16.53 43.42
CA SER A 528 0.89 -17.88 43.21
C SER A 528 2.29 -18.03 43.81
N ARG A 529 3.15 -17.02 43.62
CA ARG A 529 4.53 -17.02 44.11
C ARG A 529 4.97 -15.63 44.50
N GLN A 530 5.79 -15.54 45.54
CA GLN A 530 6.52 -14.34 45.93
C GLN A 530 8.00 -14.71 46.09
N LEU A 531 8.87 -13.96 45.41
CA LEU A 531 10.32 -14.07 45.52
C LEU A 531 10.93 -12.77 46.08
N GLY A 532 12.04 -12.90 46.82
CA GLY A 532 12.85 -11.80 47.30
C GLY A 532 12.21 -10.90 48.38
N MET A 533 12.84 -9.76 48.61
CA MET A 533 12.36 -8.68 49.47
C MET A 533 12.11 -7.43 48.65
N ILE A 534 11.20 -6.54 49.09
CA ILE A 534 10.85 -5.32 48.34
C ILE A 534 12.07 -4.50 47.93
N ASN A 535 13.12 -4.45 48.77
CA ASN A 535 14.37 -3.74 48.52
C ASN A 535 15.44 -4.56 47.79
N ASP A 536 15.20 -5.84 47.48
CA ASP A 536 16.20 -6.75 46.95
C ASP A 536 15.56 -7.98 46.25
N SER A 537 15.63 -7.97 44.91
CA SER A 537 15.15 -9.07 44.05
C SER A 537 13.67 -9.45 44.22
N PHE A 538 12.79 -8.48 44.43
CA PHE A 538 11.36 -8.74 44.57
C PHE A 538 10.67 -9.11 43.24
N GLU A 539 9.87 -10.18 43.27
CA GLU A 539 9.01 -10.62 42.19
C GLU A 539 7.70 -11.18 42.76
N LEU A 540 6.58 -10.88 42.11
CA LEU A 540 5.29 -11.50 42.41
C LEU A 540 4.76 -12.20 41.17
N THR A 541 4.43 -13.48 41.31
CA THR A 541 3.69 -14.23 40.30
C THR A 541 2.23 -14.27 40.69
N VAL A 542 1.36 -13.78 39.83
CA VAL A 542 -0.10 -13.81 40.01
C VAL A 542 -0.77 -14.59 38.90
N VAL A 543 -1.95 -15.16 39.20
CA VAL A 543 -2.81 -15.81 38.22
C VAL A 543 -4.24 -15.28 38.35
N PRO A 544 -5.00 -15.15 37.26
CA PRO A 544 -6.40 -14.73 37.34
C PRO A 544 -7.25 -15.87 37.92
N LYS A 545 -8.20 -15.54 38.81
CA LYS A 545 -9.14 -16.53 39.39
C LYS A 545 -9.92 -17.30 38.33
N SER A 546 -10.22 -16.64 37.21
CA SER A 546 -10.96 -17.24 36.10
C SER A 546 -10.16 -18.26 35.29
N ASN A 547 -8.82 -18.23 35.34
CA ASN A 547 -7.96 -19.17 34.63
C ASN A 547 -6.56 -19.24 35.25
N THR A 548 -6.36 -20.19 36.15
CA THR A 548 -5.09 -20.37 36.88
C THR A 548 -3.92 -20.89 36.03
N SER A 549 -4.12 -21.14 34.73
CA SER A 549 -3.04 -21.50 33.80
C SER A 549 -2.27 -20.30 33.24
N ILE A 550 -2.76 -19.07 33.44
CA ILE A 550 -2.13 -17.85 32.93
C ILE A 550 -1.28 -17.21 34.03
N TYR A 551 0.03 -17.45 33.99
CA TYR A 551 0.99 -16.87 34.92
C TYR A 551 1.43 -15.48 34.45
N ILE A 552 1.44 -14.52 35.37
CA ILE A 552 1.93 -13.17 35.13
C ILE A 552 2.92 -12.80 36.23
N ASP A 553 4.15 -12.51 35.85
CA ASP A 553 5.22 -12.08 36.74
C ASP A 553 5.33 -10.56 36.76
N LEU A 554 5.34 -10.01 37.97
CA LEU A 554 5.55 -8.60 38.26
C LEU A 554 6.93 -8.39 38.86
N PHE A 555 7.81 -7.73 38.10
CA PHE A 555 9.19 -7.44 38.48
C PHE A 555 9.37 -6.01 38.98
N LEU A 556 10.17 -5.84 40.05
CA LEU A 556 10.62 -4.51 40.48
C LEU A 556 11.93 -4.10 39.82
N PHE A 557 11.91 -2.89 39.26
CA PHE A 557 13.06 -2.26 38.62
C PHE A 557 13.76 -1.31 39.59
N TYR A 558 14.92 -1.72 40.06
CA TYR A 558 15.75 -1.00 41.01
C TYR A 558 16.72 -0.06 40.29
N LYS A 559 16.91 1.16 40.84
CA LYS A 559 17.95 2.08 40.35
C LYS A 559 19.33 1.58 40.77
N GLU A 560 20.29 1.59 39.84
CA GLU A 560 21.68 1.34 40.17
C GLU A 560 22.28 2.58 40.85
N LYS A 561 23.10 2.36 41.88
CA LYS A 561 23.73 3.46 42.63
C LYS A 561 24.59 4.30 41.68
N ASP A 562 24.44 5.62 41.73
CA ASP A 562 25.18 6.59 40.93
C ASP A 562 25.05 6.42 39.39
N SER A 563 23.95 5.80 38.93
CA SER A 563 23.71 5.48 37.52
C SER A 563 22.22 5.63 37.17
N GLU A 564 21.92 6.01 35.93
CA GLU A 564 20.54 5.98 35.39
C GLU A 564 20.11 4.59 34.89
N LYS A 565 21.02 3.59 34.99
CA LYS A 565 20.69 2.20 34.68
C LYS A 565 19.79 1.61 35.77
N ARG A 566 18.96 0.67 35.33
CA ARG A 566 18.05 -0.08 36.18
C ARG A 566 18.45 -1.55 36.19
N TRP A 567 17.96 -2.29 37.17
CA TRP A 567 18.11 -3.73 37.19
C TRP A 567 16.90 -4.40 37.83
N VAL A 568 16.61 -5.62 37.41
CA VAL A 568 15.68 -6.52 38.09
C VAL A 568 16.47 -7.65 38.73
N GLY A 569 15.97 -8.16 39.85
CA GLY A 569 16.56 -9.32 40.49
C GLY A 569 15.96 -10.61 39.97
N GLY A 570 16.75 -11.67 39.94
CA GLY A 570 16.26 -13.04 39.80
C GLY A 570 16.75 -13.89 40.96
N MET A 571 16.14 -15.05 41.12
CA MET A 571 16.42 -15.96 42.22
C MET A 571 16.42 -17.41 41.72
N GLY A 572 17.48 -18.14 42.04
CA GLY A 572 17.54 -19.59 41.84
C GLY A 572 16.87 -20.35 42.99
N ASP A 573 16.49 -21.60 42.74
CA ASP A 573 15.79 -22.45 43.72
C ASP A 573 16.61 -22.72 45.00
N SER A 574 17.94 -22.63 44.92
CA SER A 574 18.87 -22.84 46.04
C SER A 574 19.32 -21.52 46.70
N GLY A 575 18.65 -20.40 46.38
CA GLY A 575 18.85 -19.10 46.98
C GLY A 575 19.88 -18.22 46.29
N GLU A 576 20.46 -18.64 45.16
CA GLU A 576 21.33 -17.82 44.33
C GLU A 576 20.59 -16.56 43.88
N LYS A 577 21.24 -15.41 44.01
CA LYS A 577 20.68 -14.14 43.54
C LYS A 577 21.33 -13.74 42.23
N PHE A 578 20.49 -13.23 41.34
CA PHE A 578 20.88 -12.75 40.03
C PHE A 578 20.47 -11.29 39.87
N LYS A 579 21.27 -10.54 39.11
CA LYS A 579 21.02 -9.14 38.75
C LYS A 579 21.04 -9.02 37.23
N PHE A 580 19.93 -8.58 36.66
CA PHE A 580 19.73 -8.36 35.24
C PHE A 580 19.79 -6.86 34.93
N PRO A 581 20.89 -6.37 34.32
CA PRO A 581 21.02 -4.95 34.02
C PRO A 581 20.17 -4.57 32.81
N TYR A 582 19.38 -3.51 32.95
CA TYR A 582 18.64 -2.87 31.85
C TYR A 582 19.32 -1.57 31.45
N LEU A 583 19.16 -1.20 30.17
CA LEU A 583 19.50 0.14 29.71
C LEU A 583 18.65 1.19 30.45
N PRO A 584 19.12 2.45 30.55
CA PRO A 584 18.28 3.53 31.05
C PRO A 584 16.99 3.58 30.22
N TYR A 585 15.86 3.39 30.89
CA TYR A 585 14.56 3.48 30.23
C TYR A 585 14.34 4.91 29.76
N ASP A 586 13.89 5.03 28.52
CA ASP A 586 13.53 6.30 27.90
C ASP A 586 12.13 6.74 28.40
N PRO A 587 11.63 7.95 28.06
CA PRO A 587 10.26 8.31 28.45
C PRO A 587 9.27 7.26 27.94
N TRP A 588 8.22 7.02 28.71
CA TRP A 588 7.27 5.95 28.41
C TRP A 588 6.33 6.31 27.27
N CYS A 589 6.07 5.31 26.44
CA CYS A 589 5.14 5.37 25.32
C CYS A 589 3.94 4.45 25.59
N SER A 590 2.83 4.70 24.89
CA SER A 590 1.67 3.83 24.84
C SER A 590 1.78 2.85 23.67
N ALA A 591 1.21 1.67 23.85
CA ALA A 591 1.22 0.58 22.90
C ALA A 591 -0.15 -0.09 22.86
N ASP A 592 -0.56 -0.54 21.68
CA ASP A 592 -1.73 -1.40 21.52
C ASP A 592 -1.30 -2.88 21.50
N LEU A 593 -1.96 -3.69 22.31
CA LEU A 593 -1.87 -5.16 22.29
C LEU A 593 -3.29 -5.71 22.31
N HIS A 594 -3.73 -6.27 21.18
CA HIS A 594 -5.09 -6.78 20.93
C HIS A 594 -6.25 -5.85 21.37
N GLY A 595 -6.11 -4.53 21.20
CA GLY A 595 -7.14 -3.54 21.55
C GLY A 595 -7.02 -2.98 22.97
N HIS A 596 -6.00 -3.38 23.73
CA HIS A 596 -5.73 -2.89 25.08
C HIS A 596 -4.46 -2.05 25.12
N LEU A 597 -4.51 -0.92 25.84
CA LEU A 597 -3.37 -0.01 25.95
C LEU A 597 -2.38 -0.44 27.05
N PHE A 598 -1.10 -0.51 26.72
CA PHE A 598 -0.03 -0.77 27.68
C PHE A 598 1.07 0.28 27.58
N TRP A 599 1.89 0.40 28.63
CA TRP A 599 3.10 1.23 28.58
C TRP A 599 4.32 0.40 28.20
N VAL A 600 5.17 1.03 27.40
CA VAL A 600 6.38 0.45 26.81
C VAL A 600 7.49 1.49 26.72
N ALA A 601 8.72 1.05 26.53
CA ALA A 601 9.82 1.94 26.15
C ALA A 601 9.51 2.63 24.80
N CYS A 602 9.82 3.92 24.68
CA CYS A 602 9.64 4.68 23.44
C CYS A 602 10.61 4.28 22.31
N THR A 603 11.68 3.53 22.62
CA THR A 603 12.71 3.05 21.69
C THR A 603 12.79 1.52 21.73
N PRO A 604 11.70 0.82 21.38
CA PRO A 604 11.58 -0.61 21.64
C PRO A 604 12.62 -1.48 20.93
N ALA A 605 13.00 -1.16 19.70
CA ALA A 605 14.09 -1.85 18.99
C ALA A 605 15.41 -1.84 19.77
N LYS A 606 15.76 -0.70 20.38
CA LYS A 606 17.01 -0.56 21.13
C LYS A 606 17.00 -1.42 22.40
N MET A 607 15.87 -1.43 23.10
CA MET A 607 15.70 -2.21 24.33
C MET A 607 15.71 -3.71 24.04
N VAL A 608 14.93 -4.14 23.03
CA VAL A 608 14.85 -5.54 22.61
C VAL A 608 16.19 -6.04 22.07
N GLU A 609 16.91 -5.26 21.28
CA GLU A 609 18.25 -5.66 20.79
C GLU A 609 19.27 -5.76 21.93
N ALA A 610 19.17 -4.92 22.96
CA ALA A 610 20.04 -4.99 24.12
C ALA A 610 19.79 -6.23 24.99
N GLU A 611 18.53 -6.67 25.08
CA GLU A 611 18.12 -7.81 25.91
C GLU A 611 18.21 -9.15 25.16
N TYR A 612 17.89 -9.21 23.87
CA TYR A 612 17.82 -10.44 23.08
C TYR A 612 18.93 -10.56 22.02
N GLY A 613 19.75 -9.52 21.85
CA GLY A 613 20.81 -9.47 20.84
C GLY A 613 20.28 -9.19 19.43
N LYS A 614 21.20 -9.19 18.45
CA LYS A 614 20.90 -8.79 17.05
C LYS A 614 19.87 -9.67 16.33
N LEU A 615 19.65 -10.89 16.79
CA LEU A 615 18.74 -11.87 16.19
C LEU A 615 17.38 -11.94 16.91
N TRP A 616 17.00 -10.89 17.64
CA TRP A 616 15.73 -10.82 18.37
C TRP A 616 14.47 -11.05 17.51
N TYR A 617 14.57 -10.84 16.20
CA TYR A 617 13.48 -11.02 15.25
C TYR A 617 13.23 -12.49 14.87
N GLU A 618 14.13 -13.40 15.21
CA GLU A 618 13.98 -14.84 14.96
C GLU A 618 13.12 -15.48 16.06
N ASP A 619 12.40 -16.52 15.70
CA ASP A 619 11.70 -17.34 16.69
C ASP A 619 12.68 -18.30 17.36
N ARG A 620 12.64 -18.35 18.69
CA ARG A 620 13.43 -19.31 19.48
C ARG A 620 12.48 -20.06 20.40
N PRO A 621 12.44 -21.40 20.36
CA PRO A 621 11.60 -22.18 21.25
C PRO A 621 11.92 -21.83 22.71
N THR A 622 10.87 -21.64 23.53
CA THR A 622 11.06 -21.33 24.96
C THR A 622 11.82 -22.43 25.68
N SER A 623 11.69 -23.69 25.24
CA SER A 623 12.42 -24.85 25.77
C SER A 623 13.94 -24.74 25.60
N GLU A 624 14.43 -23.94 24.65
CA GLU A 624 15.85 -23.70 24.42
C GLU A 624 16.34 -22.39 25.05
N TYR A 625 15.43 -21.61 25.65
CA TYR A 625 15.76 -20.32 26.25
C TYR A 625 16.25 -20.48 27.70
N LEU A 626 17.51 -20.10 27.93
CA LEU A 626 18.12 -20.07 29.26
C LEU A 626 18.06 -18.65 29.83
N TRP A 627 17.11 -18.41 30.72
CA TRP A 627 16.78 -17.08 31.26
C TRP A 627 17.93 -16.39 32.01
N ASN A 628 18.85 -17.14 32.62
CA ASN A 628 19.92 -16.60 33.46
C ASN A 628 21.25 -16.35 32.71
N THR A 629 21.31 -16.58 31.40
CA THR A 629 22.55 -16.47 30.60
C THR A 629 23.19 -15.08 30.62
N GLN A 630 22.37 -14.03 30.72
CA GLN A 630 22.83 -12.64 30.78
C GLN A 630 22.88 -12.08 32.21
N ALA A 631 22.59 -12.92 33.20
CA ALA A 631 22.48 -12.51 34.58
C ALA A 631 23.86 -12.37 35.24
N ARG A 632 24.01 -11.37 36.11
CA ARG A 632 25.19 -11.23 36.96
C ARG A 632 24.91 -11.83 38.35
N PRO A 633 25.81 -12.62 38.93
CA PRO A 633 25.67 -13.06 40.32
C PRO A 633 25.55 -11.84 41.27
N ASN A 634 24.63 -11.91 42.22
CA ASN A 634 24.30 -10.82 43.15
C ASN A 634 24.22 -11.29 44.62
N GLY A 635 25.01 -12.32 44.94
CA GLY A 635 25.03 -12.96 46.26
C GLY A 635 24.10 -14.16 46.38
N ARG A 636 23.76 -14.51 47.62
CA ARG A 636 22.91 -15.66 47.95
C ARG A 636 22.08 -15.37 49.19
N TRP A 637 20.85 -15.85 49.22
CA TRP A 637 20.02 -15.88 50.43
C TRP A 637 20.49 -16.99 51.38
N SER A 638 20.54 -16.70 52.68
CA SER A 638 20.74 -17.74 53.68
C SER A 638 19.51 -18.67 53.79
N GLU A 639 19.69 -19.89 54.27
CA GLU A 639 18.57 -20.84 54.48
C GLU A 639 17.46 -20.26 55.36
N ARG A 640 17.81 -19.40 56.33
CA ARG A 640 16.83 -18.72 57.17
C ARG A 640 16.02 -17.70 56.36
N GLN A 641 16.69 -16.91 55.53
CA GLN A 641 16.03 -15.93 54.66
C GLN A 641 15.17 -16.61 53.60
N MET A 642 15.57 -17.78 53.08
CA MET A 642 14.79 -18.53 52.10
C MET A 642 13.34 -18.74 52.52
N LYS A 643 13.09 -18.99 53.82
CA LYS A 643 11.73 -19.16 54.37
C LYS A 643 10.87 -17.89 54.30
N GLU A 644 11.50 -16.73 54.21
CA GLU A 644 10.86 -15.43 54.14
C GLU A 644 10.73 -14.92 52.71
N VAL A 645 11.73 -15.22 51.86
CA VAL A 645 11.84 -14.68 50.51
C VAL A 645 11.30 -15.62 49.43
N TYR A 646 11.15 -16.92 49.67
CA TYR A 646 10.59 -17.86 48.69
C TYR A 646 9.26 -18.40 49.24
N LYS A 647 8.15 -17.85 48.75
CA LYS A 647 6.80 -18.26 49.17
C LYS A 647 5.99 -18.70 47.96
N VAL A 648 5.43 -19.90 48.05
CA VAL A 648 4.47 -20.43 47.08
C VAL A 648 3.13 -20.51 47.77
N TYR A 649 2.09 -20.10 47.05
CA TYR A 649 0.73 -20.02 47.52
C TYR A 649 -0.11 -20.99 46.69
N VAL A 650 -0.86 -21.83 47.37
CA VAL A 650 -1.81 -22.74 46.72
C VAL A 650 -3.17 -22.08 46.78
N TYR A 651 -3.74 -21.79 45.61
CA TYR A 651 -5.12 -21.34 45.51
C TYR A 651 -6.03 -22.56 45.32
N ASP A 652 -6.91 -22.78 46.30
CA ASP A 652 -8.00 -23.76 46.21
C ASP A 652 -9.29 -22.96 45.87
N PRO A 653 -9.89 -23.16 44.68
CA PRO A 653 -10.93 -22.29 44.11
C PRO A 653 -12.16 -21.98 44.95
#